data_AF-A0AAD3TNV9-F1
#
_entry.id   AF-A0AAD3TNV9-F1
#
_cell.length_a   1.000
_cell.length_b   1.000
_cell.length_c   1.000
_cell.angle_alpha   90.00
_cell.angle_beta   90.00
_cell.angle_gamma   90.00
#
_symmetry.space_group_name_H-M   'P 1'
#
loop_
_entity.id
_entity.type
_entity.pdbx_description
1 polymer ?
#
loop_
_entity_poly.entity_id
_entity_poly.type
_entity_poly.pdbx_seq_one_letter_code
_entity_poly.pdbx_strand_id
1 'polypeptide(L)'
;MLMLRRVRVASTFLNASRSASPYVCGPMGTYPTPRALRGLSSGLALAARQASRLSNANAVPDLKLDPSFDALLSDMQMHSKGRAPHREVEEDELELVSSGFGVRRQVPAEGEEEWADRREERRSPAVILGNKKIGMVVLPEALTEGIQDAIEATEDKKHVRYAYLELLEPVKEKSPGGSRNMPQHAIARASAFLPAQYGAIYNVLAELDKRVGGIGGPLLEVSGGLGPGLWAASEVFGEAALQDYTLVHRTRFGLDLAQELAQNLPGDISFKRDITSVSGPPPQVVMATFALSVLPTARGRRDLLQHLMNTGAEHMVLVDLAGEAGWTAMKQARQWILAQSTEENPLHVTAPCPHDGKCPRFDMLEPCAFSQRIQRPRFTRKTKHAKRGEEDVSYSYLIVSRGKRPEPLSGLAEGVGRFGAVGREAAARALAKATGRTEIREVEGSDGGELEVVEIAHDIALPPTEDPVETDIALRAEAYSWPRLVAPPLKRSGFVVMDACMPDEKLMRFTVAKSLGKQSYYDARKSGWGDLWPHAFKGAVERKRGIRRLMDPSADDMALPTEEEEAWLDSEENAFAVDPDMDRLIKDLAKDALIEVDDVGAPATVYSATSDYVPEDVPKKRKEPKTEAAKKRETARERKSKLRDARADKAELAQADRFFYRDADTATVRAFEADEPDSEPVRPMSEMEPGLRDMGSALRARRRGPGFPFNTYGRGLHTSARALSVAPGAMGSSQRPARPKVTVASLQAQHEAKDPITMLTAYDFPTSLLSSRAGVDIVLVGDSMAQVCLGYESTIPFTLDDVVHHTRAVARGVGSSFLLADMPFGYVASSLEAGMDAAVRMVKEGGADGIKIEGGREILPLVERLTAFGISVMPHIGLQPQRAGVTGYRAQGRTATAAADMVALAREMAAAGAFALLVEAVPHHVGTALAHAVNIPTIGIGAGPNTSGQVLVITDVLGSLDVGPEEGGEDVPPKMARFVRQFGEIGRASRAAVDEYVREVKARTYPAVPAETYGMPKEELEEFRRLMEEKGE
;
A
#
# COMPACT_ATOMS: atom_id res chain seq x y z
N MET A 1 -50.10 -17.55 -17.86
CA MET A 1 -50.78 -18.25 -18.97
C MET A 1 -50.32 -17.68 -20.31
N LEU A 2 -50.50 -18.44 -21.40
CA LEU A 2 -50.58 -18.11 -22.85
C LEU A 2 -50.60 -16.61 -23.28
N MET A 3 -50.12 -16.20 -24.48
CA MET A 3 -49.24 -16.82 -25.51
C MET A 3 -48.82 -15.79 -26.59
N LEU A 4 -47.74 -16.08 -27.32
CA LEU A 4 -47.41 -15.73 -28.72
C LEU A 4 -48.16 -14.61 -29.50
N ARG A 5 -47.39 -13.79 -30.23
CA ARG A 5 -47.40 -13.79 -31.72
C ARG A 5 -46.19 -13.10 -32.38
N ARG A 6 -45.89 -13.50 -33.62
CA ARG A 6 -44.92 -12.90 -34.56
C ARG A 6 -45.67 -12.34 -35.78
N VAL A 7 -45.11 -11.35 -36.47
CA VAL A 7 -45.38 -11.06 -37.89
C VAL A 7 -44.06 -10.75 -38.61
N ARG A 8 -43.97 -11.14 -39.89
CA ARG A 8 -42.92 -10.73 -40.85
C ARG A 8 -43.56 -9.91 -41.96
N VAL A 9 -42.81 -9.00 -42.57
CA VAL A 9 -42.99 -8.59 -43.98
C VAL A 9 -41.60 -8.53 -44.63
N ALA A 10 -41.51 -8.80 -45.94
CA ALA A 10 -40.31 -8.70 -46.75
C ALA A 10 -40.69 -8.35 -48.21
N SER A 11 -39.74 -7.83 -48.99
CA SER A 11 -39.88 -7.60 -50.44
C SER A 11 -38.52 -7.78 -51.15
N THR A 12 -38.54 -8.06 -52.46
CA THR A 12 -37.44 -8.68 -53.24
C THR A 12 -37.42 -8.19 -54.69
N PHE A 13 -36.25 -8.23 -55.36
CA PHE A 13 -35.97 -8.41 -56.83
C PHE A 13 -34.43 -8.67 -56.95
N LEU A 14 -33.86 -9.76 -57.52
CA LEU A 14 -33.77 -10.31 -58.91
C LEU A 14 -32.99 -9.38 -59.89
N ASN A 15 -32.07 -9.78 -60.81
CA ASN A 15 -31.43 -11.05 -61.26
C ASN A 15 -30.23 -10.70 -62.23
N ALA A 16 -29.36 -11.57 -62.80
CA ALA A 16 -28.67 -12.84 -62.42
C ALA A 16 -27.75 -13.38 -63.58
N SER A 17 -26.77 -14.27 -63.30
CA SER A 17 -25.96 -15.11 -64.27
C SER A 17 -24.84 -14.40 -65.10
N ARG A 18 -23.80 -15.03 -65.72
CA ARG A 18 -23.20 -16.41 -65.73
C ARG A 18 -21.78 -16.44 -66.42
N SER A 19 -20.92 -17.41 -66.06
CA SER A 19 -19.72 -17.94 -66.82
C SER A 19 -18.50 -17.00 -67.06
N ALA A 20 -17.25 -17.43 -67.34
CA ALA A 20 -16.66 -18.76 -67.68
C ALA A 20 -15.22 -18.99 -67.11
N SER A 21 -14.52 -20.06 -67.54
CA SER A 21 -13.14 -20.53 -67.17
C SER A 21 -12.35 -20.87 -68.49
N PRO A 22 -11.18 -21.57 -68.60
CA PRO A 22 -10.26 -22.23 -67.62
C PRO A 22 -8.71 -22.18 -67.95
N TYR A 23 -7.88 -23.01 -67.26
CA TYR A 23 -6.54 -23.56 -67.66
C TYR A 23 -5.25 -22.65 -67.58
N VAL A 24 -3.98 -23.12 -67.39
CA VAL A 24 -3.37 -24.38 -66.85
C VAL A 24 -1.88 -24.21 -66.37
N CYS A 25 -1.34 -25.24 -65.71
CA CYS A 25 0.00 -25.47 -65.10
C CYS A 25 1.30 -25.31 -65.97
N GLY A 26 2.49 -25.10 -65.34
CA GLY A 26 3.84 -25.27 -65.97
C GLY A 26 5.07 -24.72 -65.17
N PRO A 27 6.25 -25.41 -65.03
CA PRO A 27 7.35 -24.99 -64.13
C PRO A 27 8.84 -25.00 -64.65
N MET A 28 9.79 -24.60 -63.77
CA MET A 28 11.28 -24.78 -63.75
C MET A 28 12.22 -23.84 -64.56
N GLY A 29 13.45 -23.57 -64.05
CA GLY A 29 14.62 -23.22 -64.90
C GLY A 29 15.81 -22.37 -64.37
N THR A 30 16.74 -22.95 -63.58
CA THR A 30 18.24 -22.72 -63.57
C THR A 30 18.94 -21.34 -63.36
N TYR A 31 20.05 -21.39 -62.60
CA TYR A 31 21.20 -20.44 -62.49
C TYR A 31 22.27 -20.72 -63.59
N PRO A 32 23.31 -19.88 -63.93
CA PRO A 32 24.34 -19.34 -63.01
C PRO A 32 25.02 -17.97 -63.36
N THR A 33 26.10 -17.62 -62.62
CA THR A 33 27.00 -16.43 -62.78
C THR A 33 28.32 -16.83 -63.51
N PRO A 34 29.27 -15.91 -63.92
CA PRO A 34 30.30 -15.35 -62.98
C PRO A 34 31.12 -14.05 -63.37
N ARG A 35 31.84 -13.46 -62.38
CA ARG A 35 33.12 -12.65 -62.49
C ARG A 35 33.14 -11.30 -63.26
N ALA A 36 34.10 -10.35 -63.11
CA ALA A 36 35.09 -9.97 -62.06
C ALA A 36 35.82 -8.63 -62.43
N LEU A 37 36.84 -8.22 -61.63
CA LEU A 37 37.84 -7.11 -61.82
C LEU A 37 37.36 -5.70 -61.42
N ARG A 38 38.21 -4.70 -61.11
CA ARG A 38 39.50 -4.54 -60.36
C ARG A 38 39.78 -3.01 -60.29
N GLY A 39 40.33 -2.45 -59.20
CA GLY A 39 40.78 -1.04 -59.16
C GLY A 39 41.21 -0.59 -57.76
N LEU A 40 42.14 0.37 -57.65
CA LEU A 40 42.76 0.79 -56.38
C LEU A 40 43.06 2.30 -56.30
N SER A 41 43.23 2.77 -55.06
CA SER A 41 43.92 4.00 -54.59
C SER A 41 43.46 5.39 -55.09
N SER A 42 42.91 6.19 -54.16
CA SER A 42 43.41 7.56 -53.85
C SER A 42 42.75 8.18 -52.60
N GLY A 43 43.55 8.75 -51.69
CA GLY A 43 43.21 9.90 -50.83
C GLY A 43 42.20 9.74 -49.68
N LEU A 44 42.66 9.96 -48.43
CA LEU A 44 41.77 10.34 -47.32
C LEU A 44 41.32 11.79 -47.49
N ALA A 45 40.03 12.04 -47.75
CA ALA A 45 39.46 13.41 -47.64
C ALA A 45 37.91 13.51 -47.47
N LEU A 46 37.16 12.42 -47.23
CA LEU A 46 35.70 12.55 -46.96
C LEU A 46 35.10 11.34 -46.21
N ALA A 47 35.13 11.36 -44.87
CA ALA A 47 34.67 10.23 -44.02
C ALA A 47 33.75 10.65 -42.85
N ALA A 48 32.87 11.64 -43.06
CA ALA A 48 31.96 12.14 -42.03
C ALA A 48 30.60 12.64 -42.56
N ARG A 49 30.03 12.01 -43.61
CA ARG A 49 28.73 12.46 -44.19
C ARG A 49 27.97 11.44 -45.05
N GLN A 50 27.86 10.17 -44.65
CA GLN A 50 26.95 9.20 -45.32
C GLN A 50 26.48 8.07 -44.39
N ALA A 51 25.42 8.33 -43.62
CA ALA A 51 24.77 7.34 -42.74
C ALA A 51 23.25 7.58 -42.62
N SER A 52 22.59 8.01 -43.70
CA SER A 52 21.18 8.47 -43.67
C SER A 52 20.42 8.31 -45.00
N ARG A 53 20.73 7.27 -45.79
CA ARG A 53 19.98 6.89 -47.01
C ARG A 53 20.06 5.39 -47.29
N LEU A 54 19.15 4.60 -46.71
CA LEU A 54 18.69 3.30 -47.24
C LEU A 54 17.47 2.76 -46.46
N SER A 55 16.37 3.53 -46.43
CA SER A 55 15.08 3.08 -45.89
C SER A 55 13.93 3.83 -46.58
N ASN A 56 13.39 3.23 -47.65
CA ASN A 56 12.01 3.32 -48.14
C ASN A 56 11.93 2.74 -49.56
N ALA A 57 11.67 1.44 -49.65
CA ALA A 57 11.35 0.74 -50.88
C ALA A 57 10.11 -0.12 -50.65
N ASN A 58 8.96 0.54 -50.44
CA ASN A 58 7.60 0.03 -50.52
C ASN A 58 6.64 1.21 -50.34
N ALA A 59 6.20 1.81 -51.44
CA ALA A 59 5.16 2.83 -51.46
C ALA A 59 3.91 2.25 -52.14
N VAL A 60 2.76 2.35 -51.47
CA VAL A 60 1.45 2.03 -52.05
C VAL A 60 0.97 3.26 -52.84
N PRO A 61 0.25 3.11 -53.97
CA PRO A 61 -0.25 4.27 -54.71
C PRO A 61 -1.26 5.09 -53.89
N ASP A 62 -1.10 6.42 -53.86
CA ASP A 62 -1.97 7.31 -53.10
C ASP A 62 -3.44 7.24 -53.57
N LEU A 63 -4.33 6.97 -52.62
CA LEU A 63 -5.77 7.07 -52.83
C LEU A 63 -6.20 8.54 -52.69
N LYS A 64 -6.67 9.16 -53.77
CA LYS A 64 -7.19 10.54 -53.71
C LYS A 64 -8.51 10.58 -52.94
N LEU A 65 -8.48 11.17 -51.75
CA LEU A 65 -9.66 11.41 -50.93
C LEU A 65 -10.35 12.73 -51.30
N ASP A 66 -11.53 12.96 -50.74
CA ASP A 66 -12.29 14.19 -50.94
C ASP A 66 -11.67 15.35 -50.12
N PRO A 67 -11.62 16.60 -50.63
CA PRO A 67 -11.04 17.74 -49.91
C PRO A 67 -11.64 18.01 -48.52
N SER A 68 -12.92 17.68 -48.30
CA SER A 68 -13.54 17.80 -46.98
C SER A 68 -13.04 16.74 -45.99
N PHE A 69 -12.61 15.59 -46.49
CA PHE A 69 -12.05 14.50 -45.70
C PHE A 69 -10.54 14.71 -45.44
N ASP A 70 -9.80 15.27 -46.41
CA ASP A 70 -8.41 15.70 -46.23
C ASP A 70 -8.30 16.84 -45.19
N ALA A 71 -9.24 17.78 -45.18
CA ALA A 71 -9.31 18.81 -44.14
C ALA A 71 -9.49 18.19 -42.74
N LEU A 72 -10.43 17.25 -42.60
CA LEU A 72 -10.70 16.55 -41.34
C LEU A 72 -9.52 15.65 -40.89
N LEU A 73 -8.79 15.07 -41.84
CA LEU A 73 -7.53 14.36 -41.59
C LEU A 73 -6.37 15.31 -41.22
N SER A 74 -6.36 16.54 -41.72
CA SER A 74 -5.34 17.54 -41.35
C SER A 74 -5.49 18.02 -39.91
N ASP A 75 -6.72 18.22 -39.44
CA ASP A 75 -7.03 18.51 -38.03
C ASP A 75 -6.63 17.32 -37.12
N MET A 76 -6.87 16.08 -37.55
CA MET A 76 -6.39 14.88 -36.82
C MET A 76 -4.85 14.69 -36.89
N GLN A 77 -4.15 15.29 -37.85
CA GLN A 77 -2.70 15.14 -38.01
C GLN A 77 -1.86 16.06 -37.11
N MET A 78 -2.47 17.01 -36.38
CA MET A 78 -1.76 17.80 -35.35
C MET A 78 -1.26 16.97 -34.16
N HIS A 79 -1.65 15.70 -34.03
CA HIS A 79 -1.24 14.83 -32.91
C HIS A 79 -0.55 13.52 -33.33
N SER A 80 -0.05 13.39 -34.57
CA SER A 80 0.45 12.10 -35.09
C SER A 80 1.73 12.15 -35.94
N LYS A 81 2.63 13.11 -35.70
CA LYS A 81 3.98 13.14 -36.30
C LYS A 81 5.09 13.33 -35.27
N GLY A 82 5.48 12.22 -34.65
CA GLY A 82 6.62 12.16 -33.74
C GLY A 82 6.76 10.78 -33.10
N ARG A 83 7.64 9.94 -33.64
CA ARG A 83 8.18 8.81 -32.87
C ARG A 83 9.04 9.43 -31.76
N ALA A 84 8.47 9.61 -30.57
CA ALA A 84 9.28 9.95 -29.41
C ALA A 84 10.44 8.94 -29.34
N PRO A 85 11.70 9.39 -29.14
CA PRO A 85 12.78 8.46 -28.87
C PRO A 85 12.46 7.68 -27.59
N HIS A 86 13.27 6.68 -27.28
CA HIS A 86 13.34 6.20 -25.90
C HIS A 86 13.99 7.33 -25.07
N ARG A 87 13.19 8.33 -24.71
CA ARG A 87 13.55 9.35 -23.75
C ARG A 87 13.61 8.61 -22.42
N GLU A 88 14.83 8.23 -22.03
CA GLU A 88 15.13 8.22 -20.61
C GLU A 88 14.72 9.60 -20.13
N VAL A 89 13.68 9.64 -19.30
CA VAL A 89 13.20 10.89 -18.71
C VAL A 89 14.34 11.33 -17.82
N GLU A 90 15.13 12.30 -18.30
CA GLU A 90 16.33 12.80 -17.63
C GLU A 90 15.99 13.08 -16.15
N GLU A 91 16.94 12.92 -15.24
CA GLU A 91 16.61 13.08 -13.81
C GLU A 91 15.99 14.44 -13.51
N ASP A 92 16.30 15.44 -14.34
CA ASP A 92 15.87 16.84 -14.28
C ASP A 92 14.46 17.06 -14.93
N GLU A 93 13.99 16.18 -15.83
CA GLU A 93 12.63 16.23 -16.42
C GLU A 93 11.52 15.82 -15.44
N LEU A 94 11.90 15.25 -14.30
CA LEU A 94 11.00 14.95 -13.18
C LEU A 94 10.95 16.09 -12.16
N GLU A 95 11.65 17.19 -12.43
CA GLU A 95 11.78 18.35 -11.54
C GLU A 95 11.00 19.55 -12.06
N LEU A 96 10.59 20.41 -11.14
CA LEU A 96 9.97 21.70 -11.42
C LEU A 96 10.70 22.70 -10.53
N VAL A 97 11.14 23.80 -11.13
CA VAL A 97 11.84 24.86 -10.40
C VAL A 97 10.80 25.80 -9.81
N SER A 98 10.88 26.10 -8.51
CA SER A 98 10.08 27.18 -7.91
C SER A 98 10.55 28.51 -8.50
N SER A 99 9.65 29.27 -9.14
CA SER A 99 10.03 30.48 -9.89
C SER A 99 10.30 31.71 -8.99
N GLY A 100 11.34 31.61 -8.15
CA GLY A 100 11.80 32.68 -7.25
C GLY A 100 10.87 33.01 -6.08
N PHE A 101 11.38 33.82 -5.15
CA PHE A 101 10.61 34.35 -4.01
C PHE A 101 9.38 35.14 -4.48
N GLY A 102 8.22 34.87 -3.87
CA GLY A 102 7.04 35.74 -3.94
C GLY A 102 6.15 35.62 -5.18
N VAL A 103 6.44 34.75 -6.16
CA VAL A 103 5.56 34.57 -7.34
C VAL A 103 4.58 33.42 -7.13
N ARG A 104 3.31 33.76 -6.84
CA ARG A 104 2.19 32.83 -6.59
C ARG A 104 1.79 32.03 -7.84
N ARG A 105 2.65 31.12 -8.30
CA ARG A 105 2.49 30.40 -9.58
C ARG A 105 2.15 28.92 -9.38
N GLN A 106 0.86 28.64 -9.16
CA GLN A 106 0.27 27.50 -9.88
C GLN A 106 0.47 27.85 -11.36
N VAL A 107 1.42 27.21 -12.05
CA VAL A 107 1.67 27.44 -13.48
C VAL A 107 0.87 26.41 -14.29
N PRO A 108 -0.33 26.74 -14.79
CA PRO A 108 -0.78 26.19 -16.04
C PRO A 108 -0.01 26.93 -17.17
N ALA A 109 0.22 26.30 -18.32
CA ALA A 109 1.16 26.85 -19.31
C ALA A 109 0.69 28.19 -19.91
N GLU A 110 1.58 29.00 -20.51
CA GLU A 110 1.18 30.28 -21.12
C GLU A 110 0.11 30.07 -22.20
N GLY A 111 -1.04 30.73 -22.01
CA GLY A 111 -2.29 30.46 -22.73
C GLY A 111 -3.37 29.76 -21.88
N GLU A 112 -3.03 29.14 -20.75
CA GLU A 112 -4.00 28.54 -19.82
C GLU A 112 -4.49 29.48 -18.71
N GLU A 113 -3.87 30.64 -18.46
CA GLU A 113 -4.38 31.63 -17.46
C GLU A 113 -5.82 32.03 -17.79
N GLU A 114 -6.10 32.36 -19.06
CA GLU A 114 -7.44 32.63 -19.59
C GLU A 114 -8.40 31.41 -19.41
N TRP A 115 -7.88 30.18 -19.28
CA TRP A 115 -8.66 28.97 -19.03
C TRP A 115 -8.76 28.60 -17.54
N ALA A 116 -7.87 29.11 -16.69
CA ALA A 116 -7.88 28.94 -15.24
C ALA A 116 -8.98 29.83 -14.63
N ASP A 117 -9.01 31.11 -14.96
CA ASP A 117 -10.06 32.03 -14.52
C ASP A 117 -11.45 31.53 -14.95
N ARG A 118 -11.60 31.19 -16.23
CA ARG A 118 -12.82 30.55 -16.77
C ARG A 118 -13.16 29.18 -16.15
N ARG A 119 -12.31 28.58 -15.30
CA ARG A 119 -12.62 27.38 -14.47
C ARG A 119 -12.91 27.73 -13.01
N GLU A 120 -12.33 28.78 -12.46
CA GLU A 120 -12.53 29.25 -11.09
C GLU A 120 -13.86 30.04 -11.00
N GLU A 121 -14.14 30.98 -11.92
CA GLU A 121 -15.43 31.71 -12.07
C GLU A 121 -16.67 30.80 -12.07
N ARG A 122 -16.51 29.55 -12.55
CA ARG A 122 -17.58 28.55 -12.67
C ARG A 122 -17.97 27.93 -11.34
N ARG A 123 -17.09 27.99 -10.34
CA ARG A 123 -17.34 27.57 -8.95
C ARG A 123 -18.11 28.68 -8.23
N SER A 124 -18.85 28.32 -7.19
CA SER A 124 -19.34 29.30 -6.23
C SER A 124 -18.17 29.84 -5.38
N PRO A 125 -18.14 31.13 -5.00
CA PRO A 125 -17.16 31.67 -4.06
C PRO A 125 -17.00 30.82 -2.78
N ALA A 126 -18.10 30.28 -2.25
CA ALA A 126 -18.06 29.38 -1.10
C ALA A 126 -17.27 28.07 -1.36
N VAL A 127 -17.33 27.49 -2.57
CA VAL A 127 -16.42 26.40 -2.98
C VAL A 127 -14.98 26.87 -3.06
N ILE A 128 -14.71 28.07 -3.57
CA ILE A 128 -13.35 28.59 -3.69
C ILE A 128 -12.72 28.77 -2.30
N LEU A 129 -13.52 29.18 -1.29
CA LEU A 129 -13.08 29.25 0.10
C LEU A 129 -12.87 27.83 0.70
N GLY A 130 -13.87 26.96 0.67
CA GLY A 130 -13.80 25.67 1.39
C GLY A 130 -12.96 24.56 0.75
N ASN A 131 -12.90 24.48 -0.59
CA ASN A 131 -12.39 23.31 -1.30
C ASN A 131 -10.86 23.29 -1.41
N LYS A 132 -10.22 22.35 -0.71
CA LYS A 132 -8.81 22.00 -0.90
C LYS A 132 -8.66 21.08 -2.13
N LYS A 133 -8.04 21.60 -3.19
CA LYS A 133 -7.40 20.76 -4.23
C LYS A 133 -6.17 20.10 -3.57
N ILE A 134 -5.93 18.81 -3.82
CA ILE A 134 -4.57 18.26 -3.69
C ILE A 134 -3.81 18.75 -4.93
N GLY A 135 -3.18 19.91 -4.81
CA GLY A 135 -2.16 20.35 -5.77
C GLY A 135 -0.83 19.67 -5.46
N MET A 136 0.13 19.72 -6.39
CA MET A 136 1.51 19.36 -6.08
C MET A 136 2.24 20.58 -5.51
N VAL A 137 2.86 20.44 -4.34
CA VAL A 137 3.77 21.44 -3.77
C VAL A 137 5.20 21.11 -4.17
N VAL A 138 5.93 22.15 -4.56
CA VAL A 138 7.37 22.15 -4.89
C VAL A 138 8.11 22.82 -3.73
N LEU A 139 9.35 22.44 -3.47
CA LEU A 139 10.17 23.07 -2.41
C LEU A 139 10.76 24.40 -2.92
N PRO A 140 11.01 25.38 -2.04
CA PRO A 140 11.78 26.57 -2.40
C PRO A 140 13.15 26.20 -2.96
N GLU A 141 13.62 26.95 -3.94
CA GLU A 141 14.91 26.75 -4.63
C GLU A 141 16.07 26.76 -3.62
N ALA A 142 16.17 27.78 -2.78
CA ALA A 142 17.21 27.90 -1.75
C ALA A 142 17.21 26.74 -0.72
N LEU A 143 16.04 26.17 -0.38
CA LEU A 143 15.97 24.97 0.46
C LEU A 143 16.43 23.73 -0.31
N THR A 144 16.09 23.64 -1.59
CA THR A 144 16.46 22.53 -2.47
C THR A 144 17.97 22.50 -2.72
N GLU A 145 18.58 23.67 -2.95
CA GLU A 145 20.03 23.87 -3.07
C GLU A 145 20.73 23.56 -1.74
N GLY A 146 20.33 24.16 -0.62
CA GLY A 146 20.98 23.92 0.68
C GLY A 146 20.94 22.46 1.13
N ILE A 147 19.86 21.72 0.83
CA ILE A 147 19.81 20.27 1.10
C ILE A 147 20.74 19.51 0.16
N GLN A 148 20.85 19.91 -1.11
CA GLN A 148 21.78 19.30 -2.05
C GLN A 148 23.23 19.53 -1.59
N ASP A 149 23.61 20.76 -1.25
CA ASP A 149 24.96 21.13 -0.79
C ASP A 149 25.38 20.36 0.47
N ALA A 150 24.49 20.21 1.45
CA ALA A 150 24.75 19.38 2.64
C ALA A 150 25.01 17.90 2.31
N ILE A 151 24.39 17.36 1.25
CA ILE A 151 24.66 16.01 0.73
C ILE A 151 25.97 15.97 -0.06
N GLU A 152 26.29 17.02 -0.81
CA GLU A 152 27.55 17.17 -1.56
C GLU A 152 28.77 17.25 -0.62
N ALA A 153 28.63 17.92 0.53
CA ALA A 153 29.64 18.00 1.59
C ALA A 153 29.87 16.68 2.36
N THR A 154 29.05 15.65 2.15
CA THR A 154 29.18 14.35 2.83
C THR A 154 30.15 13.41 2.11
N GLU A 155 31.22 12.96 2.80
CA GLU A 155 32.30 12.10 2.25
C GLU A 155 31.82 10.85 1.50
N ASP A 156 30.85 10.10 2.06
CA ASP A 156 30.17 9.02 1.35
C ASP A 156 28.65 9.19 1.46
N LYS A 157 28.04 9.54 0.33
CA LYS A 157 26.59 9.74 0.18
C LYS A 157 25.78 8.48 0.54
N LYS A 158 26.41 7.28 0.64
CA LYS A 158 25.79 6.07 1.23
C LYS A 158 25.47 6.22 2.71
N HIS A 159 26.25 6.97 3.50
CA HIS A 159 25.97 7.16 4.93
C HIS A 159 24.63 7.88 5.17
N VAL A 160 24.24 8.81 4.30
CA VAL A 160 22.91 9.46 4.31
C VAL A 160 21.81 8.41 4.07
N ARG A 161 22.02 7.47 3.14
CA ARG A 161 21.08 6.36 2.87
C ARG A 161 20.99 5.36 4.03
N TYR A 162 22.11 5.02 4.69
CA TYR A 162 22.09 4.14 5.85
C TYR A 162 21.40 4.82 7.05
N ALA A 163 21.71 6.09 7.33
CA ALA A 163 21.05 6.89 8.35
C ALA A 163 19.54 7.04 8.09
N TYR A 164 19.11 7.18 6.82
CA TYR A 164 17.69 7.14 6.45
C TYR A 164 17.03 5.79 6.81
N LEU A 165 17.70 4.66 6.54
CA LEU A 165 17.16 3.34 6.88
C LEU A 165 17.08 3.12 8.39
N GLU A 166 18.08 3.58 9.16
CA GLU A 166 18.06 3.54 10.62
C GLU A 166 16.93 4.39 11.22
N LEU A 167 16.57 5.52 10.59
CA LEU A 167 15.43 6.36 10.99
C LEU A 167 14.07 5.69 10.73
N LEU A 168 13.98 4.69 9.84
CA LEU A 168 12.75 3.92 9.60
C LEU A 168 12.53 2.78 10.62
N GLU A 169 13.57 2.28 11.28
CA GLU A 169 13.39 1.22 12.27
C GLU A 169 12.72 1.76 13.56
N PRO A 170 11.79 1.03 14.19
CA PRO A 170 11.26 1.41 15.51
C PRO A 170 12.39 1.45 16.56
N VAL A 171 12.33 2.43 17.46
CA VAL A 171 13.31 2.59 18.56
C VAL A 171 13.10 1.45 19.57
N LYS A 172 14.13 0.62 19.77
CA LYS A 172 14.11 -0.48 20.75
C LYS A 172 14.67 0.03 22.07
N GLU A 173 13.85 0.10 23.12
CA GLU A 173 14.15 0.70 24.44
C GLU A 173 15.49 0.26 25.07
N LYS A 174 15.94 -0.96 24.78
CA LYS A 174 17.15 -1.57 25.40
C LYS A 174 18.39 -1.50 24.51
N SER A 175 18.43 -0.53 23.59
CA SER A 175 19.59 -0.27 22.70
C SER A 175 20.54 0.72 23.37
N PRO A 176 21.76 0.32 23.79
CA PRO A 176 22.68 1.23 24.45
C PRO A 176 23.28 2.23 23.44
N GLY A 177 22.93 3.52 23.58
CA GLY A 177 23.70 4.64 23.01
C GLY A 177 23.85 4.71 21.48
N GLY A 178 23.05 3.96 20.71
CA GLY A 178 23.08 4.02 19.25
C GLY A 178 22.54 5.35 18.72
N SER A 179 23.41 6.36 18.61
CA SER A 179 23.01 7.74 18.35
C SER A 179 22.37 7.92 16.97
N ARG A 180 21.03 8.01 16.93
CA ARG A 180 20.24 8.54 15.79
C ARG A 180 20.30 10.08 15.69
N ASN A 181 21.41 10.64 16.16
CA ASN A 181 21.72 12.05 16.33
C ASN A 181 23.21 12.23 15.98
N MET A 182 23.50 12.10 14.69
CA MET A 182 24.79 12.35 14.04
C MET A 182 24.54 13.24 12.80
N PRO A 183 25.56 13.90 12.22
CA PRO A 183 25.37 14.76 11.03
C PRO A 183 24.62 14.06 9.88
N GLN A 184 24.96 12.81 9.57
CA GLN A 184 24.28 12.03 8.54
C GLN A 184 22.80 11.73 8.85
N HIS A 185 22.37 11.71 10.12
CA HIS A 185 20.95 11.60 10.49
C HIS A 185 20.20 12.93 10.30
N ALA A 186 20.86 14.08 10.48
CA ALA A 186 20.29 15.37 10.12
C ALA A 186 20.11 15.48 8.60
N ILE A 187 21.14 15.15 7.83
CA ILE A 187 21.10 15.18 6.35
C ILE A 187 20.10 14.13 5.80
N ALA A 188 19.90 12.99 6.49
CA ALA A 188 18.84 12.04 6.16
C ALA A 188 17.43 12.57 6.48
N ARG A 189 17.24 13.36 7.56
CA ARG A 189 15.98 14.07 7.85
C ARG A 189 15.69 15.13 6.79
N ALA A 190 16.68 15.96 6.47
CA ALA A 190 16.62 16.97 5.42
C ALA A 190 16.23 16.37 4.07
N SER A 191 16.97 15.36 3.61
CA SER A 191 16.82 14.82 2.25
C SER A 191 15.64 13.87 2.05
N ALA A 192 15.07 13.27 3.11
CA ALA A 192 13.99 12.29 2.96
C ALA A 192 12.67 12.63 3.66
N PHE A 193 12.67 13.41 4.75
CA PHE A 193 11.45 13.68 5.51
C PHE A 193 10.99 15.12 5.34
N LEU A 194 11.92 16.09 5.34
CA LEU A 194 11.61 17.51 5.24
C LEU A 194 10.73 17.89 4.03
N PRO A 195 10.89 17.34 2.81
CA PRO A 195 10.04 17.70 1.66
C PRO A 195 8.56 17.38 1.87
N ALA A 196 8.28 16.25 2.52
CA ALA A 196 6.93 15.83 2.86
C ALA A 196 6.35 16.60 4.06
N GLN A 197 7.20 16.93 5.05
CA GLN A 197 6.81 17.74 6.20
C GLN A 197 6.46 19.17 5.79
N TYR A 198 7.30 19.80 4.96
CA TYR A 198 7.10 21.14 4.40
C TYR A 198 5.75 21.23 3.66
N GLY A 199 5.49 20.35 2.69
CA GLY A 199 4.24 20.41 1.92
C GLY A 199 2.98 20.20 2.75
N ALA A 200 3.05 19.36 3.79
CA ALA A 200 1.95 19.20 4.74
C ALA A 200 1.70 20.48 5.56
N ILE A 201 2.74 21.16 6.03
CA ILE A 201 2.62 22.38 6.84
C ILE A 201 2.24 23.59 5.99
N TYR A 202 2.76 23.74 4.77
CA TYR A 202 2.34 24.74 3.78
C TYR A 202 0.80 24.74 3.61
N ASN A 203 0.21 23.55 3.46
CA ASN A 203 -1.25 23.36 3.36
C ASN A 203 -2.06 23.69 4.64
N VAL A 204 -1.40 23.79 5.79
CA VAL A 204 -2.00 24.11 7.10
C VAL A 204 -1.84 25.60 7.41
N LEU A 205 -0.68 26.19 7.12
CA LEU A 205 -0.50 27.65 7.23
C LEU A 205 -1.36 28.39 6.19
N ALA A 206 -1.47 27.87 4.96
CA ALA A 206 -2.41 28.37 3.96
C ALA A 206 -3.90 28.11 4.31
N GLU A 207 -4.20 27.31 5.36
CA GLU A 207 -5.55 27.29 5.98
C GLU A 207 -5.70 28.41 7.00
N LEU A 208 -4.67 28.66 7.81
CA LEU A 208 -4.67 29.70 8.84
C LEU A 208 -4.84 31.09 8.24
N ASP A 209 -4.01 31.46 7.26
CA ASP A 209 -4.13 32.74 6.53
C ASP A 209 -5.51 32.90 5.87
N LYS A 210 -6.05 31.82 5.31
CA LYS A 210 -7.33 31.84 4.59
C LYS A 210 -8.53 32.00 5.53
N ARG A 211 -8.46 31.52 6.78
CA ARG A 211 -9.55 31.63 7.77
C ARG A 211 -9.44 32.86 8.67
N VAL A 212 -8.22 33.25 9.03
CA VAL A 212 -7.93 34.36 9.95
C VAL A 212 -7.43 35.56 9.17
N GLY A 213 -6.35 35.37 8.40
CA GLY A 213 -5.60 36.44 7.75
C GLY A 213 -4.78 37.27 8.75
N GLY A 214 -4.01 38.23 8.25
CA GLY A 214 -3.27 39.17 9.12
C GLY A 214 -2.19 38.51 9.99
N ILE A 215 -1.66 37.36 9.58
CA ILE A 215 -0.52 36.72 10.25
C ILE A 215 0.76 37.44 9.83
N GLY A 216 1.50 37.94 10.81
CA GLY A 216 2.72 38.73 10.60
C GLY A 216 3.40 39.24 11.88
N GLY A 217 2.94 38.80 13.06
CA GLY A 217 3.68 38.95 14.32
C GLY A 217 4.68 37.81 14.55
N PRO A 218 5.24 37.66 15.77
CA PRO A 218 6.26 36.66 16.06
C PRO A 218 5.76 35.21 15.91
N LEU A 219 6.63 34.32 15.43
CA LEU A 219 6.33 32.90 15.19
C LEU A 219 7.25 31.98 16.00
N LEU A 220 6.70 30.87 16.51
CA LEU A 220 7.46 29.86 17.27
C LEU A 220 7.15 28.44 16.76
N GLU A 221 8.15 27.75 16.21
CA GLU A 221 8.06 26.34 15.80
C GLU A 221 8.81 25.42 16.77
N VAL A 222 8.13 24.44 17.35
CA VAL A 222 8.76 23.26 17.97
C VAL A 222 8.68 22.09 17.00
N SER A 223 9.81 21.70 16.42
CA SER A 223 9.84 20.70 15.35
C SER A 223 10.38 19.33 15.79
N GLY A 224 9.83 18.28 15.19
CA GLY A 224 10.48 16.97 15.02
C GLY A 224 11.15 16.81 13.64
N GLY A 225 10.94 17.77 12.73
CA GLY A 225 11.68 17.97 11.49
C GLY A 225 12.74 19.06 11.62
N LEU A 226 13.32 19.50 10.50
CA LEU A 226 14.36 20.53 10.46
C LEU A 226 13.80 21.88 10.00
N GLY A 227 12.93 22.47 10.83
CA GLY A 227 12.27 23.75 10.54
C GLY A 227 11.38 23.79 9.28
N PRO A 228 10.57 22.76 8.95
CA PRO A 228 9.69 22.82 7.78
C PRO A 228 8.59 23.89 7.92
N GLY A 229 8.25 24.32 9.14
CA GLY A 229 7.34 25.44 9.41
C GLY A 229 7.96 26.81 9.12
N LEU A 230 9.28 26.97 9.30
CA LEU A 230 10.01 28.20 8.92
C LEU A 230 9.85 28.50 7.43
N TRP A 231 10.18 27.52 6.59
CA TRP A 231 10.06 27.64 5.13
C TRP A 231 8.60 27.79 4.67
N ALA A 232 7.68 27.06 5.30
CA ALA A 232 6.25 27.19 5.00
C ALA A 232 5.68 28.56 5.42
N ALA A 233 6.17 29.16 6.51
CA ALA A 233 5.79 30.50 6.94
C ALA A 233 6.29 31.57 5.96
N SER A 234 7.56 31.48 5.54
CA SER A 234 8.15 32.37 4.52
C SER A 234 7.34 32.39 3.22
N GLU A 235 6.84 31.24 2.77
CA GLU A 235 6.11 31.09 1.51
C GLU A 235 4.61 31.43 1.60
N VAL A 236 4.00 31.35 2.80
CA VAL A 236 2.58 31.63 2.99
C VAL A 236 2.32 33.04 3.50
N PHE A 237 3.10 33.52 4.47
CA PHE A 237 2.94 34.83 5.11
C PHE A 237 3.94 35.88 4.59
N GLY A 238 4.98 35.46 3.87
CA GLY A 238 6.03 36.34 3.35
C GLY A 238 7.15 36.64 4.37
N GLU A 239 8.16 37.38 3.91
CA GLU A 239 9.38 37.73 4.66
C GLU A 239 9.12 38.47 5.99
N ALA A 240 7.96 39.13 6.12
CA ALA A 240 7.55 39.80 7.35
C ALA A 240 7.40 38.82 8.53
N ALA A 241 6.90 37.60 8.29
CA ALA A 241 6.74 36.57 9.32
C ALA A 241 8.07 35.92 9.77
N LEU A 242 9.20 36.34 9.19
CA LEU A 242 10.54 35.91 9.59
C LEU A 242 11.26 36.93 10.49
N GLN A 243 10.69 38.12 10.73
CA GLN A 243 11.34 39.19 11.50
C GLN A 243 11.43 38.92 13.01
N ASP A 244 10.60 38.02 13.54
CA ASP A 244 10.64 37.53 14.93
C ASP A 244 10.34 36.02 14.95
N TYR A 245 11.18 35.20 14.29
CA TYR A 245 10.97 33.75 14.22
C TYR A 245 11.81 33.01 15.26
N THR A 246 11.26 31.99 15.91
CA THR A 246 12.03 31.06 16.74
C THR A 246 11.80 29.60 16.37
N LEU A 247 12.88 28.89 16.06
CA LEU A 247 12.87 27.44 15.83
C LEU A 247 13.48 26.69 17.02
N VAL A 248 12.68 25.83 17.65
CA VAL A 248 13.11 24.89 18.69
C VAL A 248 13.29 23.50 18.08
N HIS A 249 14.51 22.97 18.13
CA HIS A 249 14.81 21.59 17.73
C HIS A 249 15.78 20.91 18.70
N ARG A 250 15.39 19.74 19.22
CA ARG A 250 16.06 19.07 20.36
C ARG A 250 17.49 18.60 20.08
N THR A 251 17.76 18.17 18.85
CA THR A 251 19.05 17.57 18.47
C THR A 251 20.00 18.64 17.93
N ARG A 252 21.24 18.66 18.44
CA ARG A 252 22.29 19.61 18.02
C ARG A 252 22.48 19.60 16.51
N PHE A 253 22.90 18.48 15.91
CA PHE A 253 23.18 18.42 14.47
C PHE A 253 21.99 18.77 13.58
N GLY A 254 20.75 18.56 14.05
CA GLY A 254 19.57 19.00 13.32
C GLY A 254 19.26 20.49 13.47
N LEU A 255 19.59 21.10 14.62
CA LEU A 255 19.49 22.56 14.80
C LEU A 255 20.60 23.27 14.02
N ASP A 256 21.84 22.77 14.11
CA ASP A 256 23.01 23.24 13.37
C ASP A 256 22.71 23.25 11.85
N LEU A 257 22.19 22.14 11.29
CA LEU A 257 21.79 22.06 9.87
C LEU A 257 20.56 22.91 9.53
N ALA A 258 19.59 23.07 10.43
CA ALA A 258 18.45 23.95 10.19
C ALA A 258 18.89 25.43 10.10
N GLN A 259 19.88 25.83 10.90
CA GLN A 259 20.50 27.16 10.83
C GLN A 259 21.32 27.35 9.55
N GLU A 260 22.09 26.33 9.14
CA GLU A 260 22.83 26.33 7.86
C GLU A 260 21.90 26.48 6.65
N LEU A 261 20.79 25.73 6.59
CA LEU A 261 19.79 25.86 5.54
C LEU A 261 19.15 27.26 5.52
N ALA A 262 18.85 27.81 6.70
CA ALA A 262 18.17 29.10 6.85
C ALA A 262 19.08 30.33 6.68
N GLN A 263 20.40 30.17 6.52
CA GLN A 263 21.37 31.27 6.56
C GLN A 263 21.15 32.40 5.52
N ASN A 264 20.41 32.09 4.45
CA ASN A 264 20.09 33.01 3.36
C ASN A 264 18.65 33.56 3.42
N LEU A 265 17.87 33.24 4.46
CA LEU A 265 16.51 33.76 4.63
C LEU A 265 16.52 35.17 5.25
N PRO A 266 15.67 36.10 4.78
CA PRO A 266 15.58 37.46 5.34
C PRO A 266 14.75 37.49 6.64
N GLY A 267 15.39 37.67 7.79
CA GLY A 267 14.70 37.79 9.09
C GLY A 267 15.63 37.72 10.31
N ASP A 268 15.07 37.88 11.51
CA ASP A 268 15.74 37.50 12.77
C ASP A 268 15.17 36.14 13.21
N ILE A 269 15.96 35.09 12.97
CA ILE A 269 15.55 33.70 13.16
C ILE A 269 16.39 33.12 14.30
N SER A 270 15.77 32.99 15.48
CA SER A 270 16.40 32.47 16.68
C SER A 270 16.34 30.94 16.75
N PHE A 271 17.49 30.29 16.95
CA PHE A 271 17.62 28.83 17.00
C PHE A 271 17.83 28.37 18.45
N LYS A 272 16.98 27.43 18.92
CA LYS A 272 16.90 27.00 20.32
C LYS A 272 16.89 25.48 20.44
N ARG A 273 17.52 24.94 21.49
CA ARG A 273 17.50 23.49 21.77
C ARG A 273 16.32 23.03 22.63
N ASP A 274 15.73 23.94 23.41
CA ASP A 274 14.61 23.67 24.30
C ASP A 274 13.62 24.85 24.31
N ILE A 275 12.32 24.55 24.43
CA ILE A 275 11.25 25.55 24.52
C ILE A 275 11.34 26.37 25.81
N THR A 276 11.90 25.80 26.88
CA THR A 276 12.19 26.50 28.14
C THR A 276 13.18 27.67 27.97
N SER A 277 13.99 27.67 26.90
CA SER A 277 14.99 28.69 26.57
C SER A 277 14.47 29.79 25.62
N VAL A 278 13.17 29.79 25.33
CA VAL A 278 12.48 30.82 24.55
C VAL A 278 12.03 31.95 25.48
N SER A 279 12.42 33.18 25.14
CA SER A 279 12.17 34.38 25.94
C SER A 279 11.84 35.55 25.01
N GLY A 280 10.69 36.19 25.18
CA GLY A 280 10.23 37.27 24.31
C GLY A 280 8.77 37.64 24.57
N PRO A 281 8.15 38.46 23.70
CA PRO A 281 6.70 38.65 23.68
C PRO A 281 5.97 37.32 23.34
N PRO A 282 4.67 37.20 23.66
CA PRO A 282 3.87 36.05 23.21
C PRO A 282 3.84 35.99 21.67
N PRO A 283 4.10 34.83 21.04
CA PRO A 283 4.06 34.71 19.58
C PRO A 283 2.63 34.71 19.07
N GLN A 284 2.38 35.28 17.90
CA GLN A 284 1.07 35.26 17.25
C GLN A 284 0.66 33.83 16.90
N VAL A 285 1.61 33.04 16.36
CA VAL A 285 1.40 31.64 16.01
C VAL A 285 2.47 30.76 16.66
N VAL A 286 2.04 29.80 17.45
CA VAL A 286 2.89 28.74 18.00
C VAL A 286 2.57 27.40 17.34
N MET A 287 3.60 26.63 17.01
CA MET A 287 3.49 25.45 16.16
C MET A 287 4.20 24.22 16.75
N ALA A 288 3.60 23.05 16.62
CA ALA A 288 4.23 21.76 16.91
C ALA A 288 4.21 20.89 15.64
N THR A 289 5.37 20.74 14.99
CA THR A 289 5.47 20.20 13.63
C THR A 289 6.18 18.84 13.64
N PHE A 290 5.38 17.78 13.53
CA PHE A 290 5.83 16.38 13.65
C PHE A 290 6.58 16.09 14.95
N ALA A 291 6.30 16.87 15.99
CA ALA A 291 6.98 16.78 17.29
C ALA A 291 6.29 15.79 18.23
N LEU A 292 4.95 15.65 18.17
CA LEU A 292 4.19 14.89 19.17
C LEU A 292 4.41 13.39 19.05
N SER A 293 4.39 12.82 17.84
CA SER A 293 4.65 11.38 17.60
C SER A 293 6.09 10.96 17.87
N VAL A 294 7.03 11.91 17.89
CA VAL A 294 8.46 11.69 18.21
C VAL A 294 8.70 11.60 19.72
N LEU A 295 7.74 12.03 20.55
CA LEU A 295 7.82 11.95 22.01
C LEU A 295 7.26 10.59 22.50
N PRO A 296 8.09 9.69 23.08
CA PRO A 296 7.66 8.34 23.43
C PRO A 296 6.59 8.33 24.53
N THR A 297 6.83 9.08 25.61
CA THR A 297 5.96 9.10 26.81
C THR A 297 4.74 9.99 26.62
N ALA A 298 3.60 9.57 27.17
CA ALA A 298 2.39 10.40 27.33
C ALA A 298 2.69 11.71 28.08
N ARG A 299 3.45 11.64 29.19
CA ARG A 299 3.86 12.80 29.99
C ARG A 299 4.57 13.87 29.14
N GLY A 300 5.66 13.51 28.45
CA GLY A 300 6.38 14.44 27.57
C GLY A 300 5.53 15.09 26.47
N ARG A 301 4.45 14.43 26.00
CA ARG A 301 3.47 15.04 25.08
C ARG A 301 2.61 16.09 25.80
N ARG A 302 2.09 15.81 27.01
CA ARG A 302 1.38 16.78 27.85
C ARG A 302 2.27 17.97 28.21
N ASP A 303 3.52 17.70 28.62
CA ASP A 303 4.51 18.74 28.99
C ASP A 303 4.73 19.72 27.82
N LEU A 304 4.91 19.21 26.59
CA LEU A 304 5.03 20.08 25.41
C LEU A 304 3.75 20.90 25.17
N LEU A 305 2.57 20.28 25.22
CA LEU A 305 1.30 20.99 25.03
C LEU A 305 1.07 22.08 26.08
N GLN A 306 1.49 21.85 27.33
CA GLN A 306 1.45 22.85 28.40
C GLN A 306 2.41 24.02 28.13
N HIS A 307 3.63 23.76 27.66
CA HIS A 307 4.55 24.85 27.29
C HIS A 307 4.00 25.68 26.13
N LEU A 308 3.44 25.04 25.10
CA LEU A 308 2.79 25.72 23.97
C LEU A 308 1.60 26.58 24.44
N MET A 309 0.72 26.05 25.30
CA MET A 309 -0.37 26.80 25.95
C MET A 309 0.12 28.01 26.75
N ASN A 310 1.22 27.85 27.50
CA ASN A 310 1.79 28.89 28.38
C ASN A 310 2.48 30.03 27.61
N THR A 311 2.78 29.87 26.31
CA THR A 311 3.30 30.97 25.47
C THR A 311 2.34 32.16 25.33
N GLY A 312 1.05 31.98 25.65
CA GLY A 312 0.02 33.00 25.47
C GLY A 312 -0.46 33.16 24.03
N ALA A 313 0.06 32.40 23.07
CA ALA A 313 -0.17 32.60 21.63
C ALA A 313 -1.65 32.66 21.20
N GLU A 314 -1.94 33.49 20.18
CA GLU A 314 -3.29 33.65 19.61
C GLU A 314 -3.74 32.37 18.89
N HIS A 315 -2.83 31.75 18.13
CA HIS A 315 -3.07 30.56 17.33
C HIS A 315 -2.07 29.44 17.66
N MET A 316 -2.59 28.23 17.86
CA MET A 316 -1.82 27.00 18.07
C MET A 316 -2.02 26.05 16.89
N VAL A 317 -0.94 25.66 16.22
CA VAL A 317 -0.95 24.76 15.06
C VAL A 317 -0.22 23.46 15.38
N LEU A 318 -0.94 22.34 15.42
CA LEU A 318 -0.37 21.00 15.56
C LEU A 318 -0.43 20.29 14.21
N VAL A 319 0.69 19.68 13.78
CA VAL A 319 0.75 18.85 12.55
C VAL A 319 1.53 17.57 12.87
N ASP A 320 1.01 16.41 12.48
CA ASP A 320 1.73 15.13 12.61
C ASP A 320 1.35 14.16 11.47
N LEU A 321 2.05 13.02 11.36
CA LEU A 321 1.74 12.01 10.35
C LEU A 321 0.42 11.29 10.69
N ALA A 322 -0.39 10.99 9.67
CA ALA A 322 -1.67 10.27 9.84
C ALA A 322 -1.49 8.74 10.07
N GLY A 323 -0.33 8.33 10.57
CA GLY A 323 -0.11 6.98 11.09
C GLY A 323 -0.66 6.83 12.50
N GLU A 324 -0.69 5.60 13.01
CA GLU A 324 -1.23 5.25 14.33
C GLU A 324 -0.71 6.13 15.47
N ALA A 325 0.61 6.25 15.65
CA ALA A 325 1.21 7.05 16.70
C ALA A 325 0.87 8.56 16.60
N GLY A 326 0.86 9.13 15.38
CA GLY A 326 0.54 10.54 15.16
C GLY A 326 -0.95 10.84 15.30
N TRP A 327 -1.83 9.93 14.88
CA TRP A 327 -3.27 10.04 15.13
C TRP A 327 -3.62 9.90 16.61
N THR A 328 -3.02 8.93 17.31
CA THR A 328 -3.21 8.76 18.77
C THR A 328 -2.73 9.99 19.54
N ALA A 329 -1.56 10.55 19.18
CA ALA A 329 -1.09 11.80 19.75
C ALA A 329 -2.02 12.99 19.42
N MET A 330 -2.56 13.08 18.20
CA MET A 330 -3.45 14.16 17.78
C MET A 330 -4.85 14.08 18.44
N LYS A 331 -5.44 12.88 18.61
CA LYS A 331 -6.72 12.72 19.33
C LYS A 331 -6.57 13.13 20.81
N GLN A 332 -5.48 12.70 21.45
CA GLN A 332 -5.11 13.08 22.82
C GLN A 332 -4.89 14.59 22.95
N ALA A 333 -4.10 15.19 22.05
CA ALA A 333 -3.81 16.63 22.08
C ALA A 333 -5.06 17.51 21.87
N ARG A 334 -5.95 17.16 20.93
CA ARG A 334 -7.21 17.91 20.72
C ARG A 334 -8.08 17.89 21.98
N GLN A 335 -8.25 16.71 22.60
CA GLN A 335 -9.07 16.60 23.81
C GLN A 335 -8.46 17.39 24.97
N TRP A 336 -7.15 17.26 25.19
CA TRP A 336 -6.46 17.92 26.29
C TRP A 336 -6.47 19.45 26.17
N ILE A 337 -6.22 20.01 24.98
CA ILE A 337 -6.25 21.47 24.75
C ILE A 337 -7.66 22.03 24.99
N LEU A 338 -8.69 21.41 24.42
CA LEU A 338 -10.05 21.95 24.51
C LEU A 338 -10.64 21.82 25.92
N ALA A 339 -10.14 20.87 26.73
CA ALA A 339 -10.42 20.81 28.16
C ALA A 339 -9.81 21.97 28.98
N GLN A 340 -8.87 22.76 28.42
CA GLN A 340 -8.34 23.98 29.04
C GLN A 340 -9.17 25.24 28.74
N SER A 341 -10.25 25.13 27.96
CA SER A 341 -11.11 26.26 27.61
C SER A 341 -12.01 26.67 28.77
N THR A 342 -11.90 27.92 29.23
CA THR A 342 -12.80 28.50 30.24
C THR A 342 -13.75 29.54 29.63
N GLU A 343 -14.63 30.17 30.42
CA GLU A 343 -15.49 31.26 29.92
C GLU A 343 -14.68 32.56 29.71
N GLU A 344 -13.64 32.76 30.52
CA GLU A 344 -12.73 33.92 30.50
C GLU A 344 -11.63 33.78 29.44
N ASN A 345 -11.12 32.57 29.23
CA ASN A 345 -10.11 32.24 28.21
C ASN A 345 -10.63 31.11 27.28
N PRO A 346 -11.67 31.40 26.48
CA PRO A 346 -12.25 30.42 25.57
C PRO A 346 -11.28 30.06 24.45
N LEU A 347 -11.30 28.79 24.06
CA LEU A 347 -10.53 28.21 22.96
C LEU A 347 -11.49 27.61 21.95
N HIS A 348 -11.22 27.78 20.65
CA HIS A 348 -12.02 27.13 19.61
C HIS A 348 -11.14 26.50 18.53
N VAL A 349 -11.60 25.38 17.96
CA VAL A 349 -11.03 24.78 16.75
C VAL A 349 -11.38 25.66 15.56
N THR A 350 -10.34 26.24 14.95
CA THR A 350 -10.40 27.01 13.71
C THR A 350 -10.33 26.09 12.49
N ALA A 351 -9.60 24.98 12.59
CA ALA A 351 -9.57 23.90 11.60
C ALA A 351 -9.00 22.60 12.21
N PRO A 352 -9.26 21.41 11.65
CA PRO A 352 -10.20 21.11 10.58
C PRO A 352 -11.63 20.80 11.08
N CYS A 353 -11.88 20.72 12.38
CA CYS A 353 -13.21 20.43 12.93
C CYS A 353 -14.09 21.69 12.95
N PRO A 354 -15.36 21.65 12.49
CA PRO A 354 -16.31 22.75 12.61
C PRO A 354 -17.02 22.80 13.98
N HIS A 355 -16.38 22.27 15.04
CA HIS A 355 -16.94 22.15 16.38
C HIS A 355 -15.84 21.92 17.42
N ASP A 356 -16.12 22.28 18.69
CA ASP A 356 -15.18 22.12 19.82
C ASP A 356 -15.43 20.86 20.65
N GLY A 357 -16.66 20.32 20.67
CA GLY A 357 -17.00 19.13 21.46
C GLY A 357 -16.31 17.83 21.02
N LYS A 358 -16.82 16.66 21.43
CA LYS A 358 -16.11 15.39 21.25
C LYS A 358 -15.90 15.12 19.76
N CYS A 359 -14.66 14.79 19.35
CA CYS A 359 -14.41 14.40 17.97
C CYS A 359 -15.12 13.06 17.69
N PRO A 360 -16.02 12.95 16.70
CA PRO A 360 -16.73 11.70 16.40
C PRO A 360 -15.84 10.59 15.82
N ARG A 361 -14.55 10.88 15.59
CA ARG A 361 -13.52 9.90 15.22
C ARG A 361 -12.62 9.49 16.39
N PHE A 362 -12.82 10.03 17.59
CA PHE A 362 -11.93 9.77 18.73
C PHE A 362 -11.84 8.27 19.07
N ASP A 363 -13.00 7.62 19.13
CA ASP A 363 -13.15 6.19 19.41
C ASP A 363 -12.99 5.31 18.15
N MET A 364 -12.46 5.85 17.04
CA MET A 364 -12.32 5.14 15.76
C MET A 364 -10.85 4.89 15.40
N LEU A 365 -10.57 3.65 14.98
CA LEU A 365 -9.26 3.22 14.46
C LEU A 365 -8.86 3.93 13.14
N GLU A 366 -9.80 4.49 12.39
CA GLU A 366 -9.51 5.21 11.15
C GLU A 366 -9.05 6.65 11.43
N PRO A 367 -7.80 7.03 11.12
CA PRO A 367 -7.26 8.36 11.43
C PRO A 367 -7.95 9.48 10.67
N CYS A 368 -8.11 10.66 11.30
CA CYS A 368 -8.56 11.87 10.61
C CYS A 368 -7.42 12.42 9.73
N ALA A 369 -7.24 11.77 8.58
CA ALA A 369 -6.14 11.96 7.66
C ALA A 369 -6.51 12.92 6.53
N PHE A 370 -5.59 13.83 6.23
CA PHE A 370 -5.56 14.64 5.02
C PHE A 370 -4.36 14.19 4.17
N SER A 371 -4.44 14.39 2.87
CA SER A 371 -3.37 14.02 1.93
C SER A 371 -2.89 15.25 1.18
N GLN A 372 -1.58 15.38 1.00
CA GLN A 372 -0.97 16.42 0.17
C GLN A 372 0.07 15.82 -0.77
N ARG A 373 0.10 16.26 -2.02
CA ARG A 373 1.09 15.85 -3.01
C ARG A 373 2.31 16.75 -2.96
N ILE A 374 3.50 16.16 -2.89
CA ILE A 374 4.76 16.88 -2.97
C ILE A 374 5.61 16.33 -4.11
N GLN A 375 6.34 17.21 -4.78
CA GLN A 375 7.39 16.80 -5.68
C GLN A 375 8.54 16.20 -4.87
N ARG A 376 9.17 15.14 -5.40
CA ARG A 376 10.40 14.56 -4.87
C ARG A 376 11.60 15.10 -5.66
N PRO A 377 12.34 16.07 -5.11
CA PRO A 377 13.67 16.43 -5.60
C PRO A 377 14.58 15.22 -5.84
N ARG A 378 15.61 15.43 -6.66
CA ARG A 378 16.61 14.45 -7.07
C ARG A 378 17.30 13.82 -5.87
N PHE A 379 17.62 14.61 -4.83
CA PHE A 379 18.10 14.07 -3.57
C PHE A 379 17.07 13.17 -2.88
N THR A 380 15.79 13.58 -2.81
CA THR A 380 14.71 12.78 -2.20
C THR A 380 14.51 11.45 -2.91
N ARG A 381 14.57 11.46 -4.25
CA ARG A 381 14.53 10.25 -5.07
C ARG A 381 15.73 9.34 -4.79
N LYS A 382 16.94 9.90 -4.69
CA LYS A 382 18.17 9.16 -4.38
C LYS A 382 18.17 8.59 -2.96
N THR A 383 17.95 9.40 -1.91
CA THR A 383 17.88 8.93 -0.52
C THR A 383 16.77 7.91 -0.29
N LYS A 384 15.61 8.02 -0.96
CA LYS A 384 14.52 7.03 -0.84
C LYS A 384 14.67 5.80 -1.76
N HIS A 385 15.50 5.87 -2.80
CA HIS A 385 15.50 4.96 -3.97
C HIS A 385 14.15 4.95 -4.73
N ALA A 386 13.51 6.11 -4.87
CA ALA A 386 12.19 6.26 -5.46
C ALA A 386 12.24 6.58 -6.97
N LYS A 387 11.47 5.84 -7.77
CA LYS A 387 11.38 5.99 -9.25
C LYS A 387 10.26 6.93 -9.75
N ARG A 388 9.59 7.67 -8.85
CA ARG A 388 8.55 8.66 -9.20
C ARG A 388 9.01 10.05 -8.74
N GLY A 389 8.76 11.07 -9.55
CA GLY A 389 8.98 12.49 -9.21
C GLY A 389 8.00 13.07 -8.18
N GLU A 390 7.04 12.28 -7.69
CA GLU A 390 6.01 12.72 -6.74
C GLU A 390 5.80 11.71 -5.61
N GLU A 391 5.26 12.19 -4.48
CA GLU A 391 4.60 11.38 -3.45
C GLU A 391 3.42 12.10 -2.81
N ASP A 392 2.44 11.32 -2.34
CA ASP A 392 1.34 11.82 -1.51
C ASP A 392 1.68 11.53 -0.03
N VAL A 393 1.82 12.57 0.80
CA VAL A 393 2.00 12.47 2.25
C VAL A 393 0.64 12.54 2.95
N SER A 394 0.40 11.62 3.89
CA SER A 394 -0.81 11.61 4.73
C SER A 394 -0.51 12.14 6.14
N TYR A 395 -1.24 13.17 6.55
CA TYR A 395 -1.01 13.93 7.78
C TYR A 395 -2.32 14.24 8.50
N SER A 396 -2.25 14.40 9.82
CA SER A 396 -3.34 14.92 10.66
C SER A 396 -2.91 16.27 11.22
N TYR A 397 -3.86 17.19 11.38
CA TYR A 397 -3.57 18.52 11.92
C TYR A 397 -4.71 19.06 12.76
N LEU A 398 -4.38 20.05 13.60
CA LEU A 398 -5.31 20.83 14.41
C LEU A 398 -4.84 22.30 14.43
N ILE A 399 -5.78 23.23 14.27
CA ILE A 399 -5.58 24.65 14.53
C ILE A 399 -6.60 25.04 15.61
N VAL A 400 -6.11 25.47 16.77
CA VAL A 400 -6.92 26.05 17.85
C VAL A 400 -6.54 27.52 18.00
N SER A 401 -7.54 28.38 18.16
CA SER A 401 -7.33 29.81 18.42
C SER A 401 -7.98 30.22 19.74
N ARG A 402 -7.45 31.27 20.36
CA ARG A 402 -8.08 31.91 21.52
C ARG A 402 -9.30 32.73 21.10
N GLY A 403 -10.17 33.00 22.06
CA GLY A 403 -11.45 33.67 21.83
C GLY A 403 -12.57 32.68 21.49
N LYS A 404 -13.82 33.15 21.59
CA LYS A 404 -15.00 32.38 21.20
C LYS A 404 -14.99 32.12 19.69
N ARG A 405 -15.56 31.00 19.23
CA ARG A 405 -15.75 30.74 17.78
C ARG A 405 -16.50 31.91 17.14
N PRO A 406 -16.04 32.43 15.98
CA PRO A 406 -16.83 33.37 15.19
C PRO A 406 -18.18 32.79 14.80
N GLU A 407 -19.26 33.49 15.12
CA GLU A 407 -20.61 33.16 14.66
C GLU A 407 -20.86 33.76 13.26
N PRO A 408 -21.73 33.16 12.43
CA PRO A 408 -22.12 33.75 11.15
C PRO A 408 -22.74 35.14 11.32
N LEU A 409 -22.30 36.11 10.52
CA LEU A 409 -22.73 37.50 10.63
C LEU A 409 -24.23 37.67 10.33
N SER A 410 -25.03 37.89 11.36
CA SER A 410 -26.47 38.09 11.25
C SER A 410 -26.80 39.34 10.43
N GLY A 411 -27.53 39.17 9.32
CA GLY A 411 -27.96 40.25 8.42
C GLY A 411 -27.30 40.22 7.04
N LEU A 412 -26.17 39.52 6.88
CA LEU A 412 -25.69 39.09 5.57
C LEU A 412 -26.51 37.87 5.14
N ALA A 413 -26.95 37.85 3.88
CA ALA A 413 -28.03 36.94 3.45
C ALA A 413 -27.63 35.46 3.48
N GLU A 414 -28.55 34.60 3.93
CA GLU A 414 -28.41 33.15 3.80
C GLU A 414 -28.21 32.78 2.33
N GLY A 415 -27.02 32.28 1.99
CA GLY A 415 -26.67 31.90 0.61
C GLY A 415 -25.82 32.91 -0.17
N VAL A 416 -25.23 33.91 0.49
CA VAL A 416 -24.12 34.70 -0.09
C VAL A 416 -23.03 33.77 -0.65
N GLY A 417 -22.44 34.13 -1.79
CA GLY A 417 -21.32 33.41 -2.40
C GLY A 417 -21.65 32.00 -2.88
N ARG A 418 -22.94 31.61 -2.98
CA ARG A 418 -23.38 30.26 -3.42
C ARG A 418 -23.49 30.09 -4.93
N PHE A 419 -23.42 31.17 -5.72
CA PHE A 419 -23.59 31.12 -7.18
C PHE A 419 -22.31 31.50 -7.92
N GLY A 420 -21.77 30.55 -8.69
CA GLY A 420 -20.77 30.78 -9.72
C GLY A 420 -21.39 31.06 -11.08
N ALA A 421 -20.57 31.22 -12.10
CA ALA A 421 -21.02 31.39 -13.49
C ALA A 421 -21.90 30.22 -13.97
N VAL A 422 -21.68 28.98 -13.47
CA VAL A 422 -22.52 27.81 -13.79
C VAL A 422 -23.96 27.99 -13.33
N GLY A 423 -24.15 28.58 -12.14
CA GLY A 423 -25.44 28.89 -11.52
C GLY A 423 -26.08 30.13 -12.11
N ARG A 424 -25.32 31.22 -12.32
CA ARG A 424 -25.79 32.42 -13.04
C ARG A 424 -26.31 32.07 -14.44
N GLU A 425 -25.58 31.25 -15.19
CA GLU A 425 -26.01 30.73 -16.50
C GLU A 425 -27.27 29.85 -16.39
N ALA A 426 -27.44 29.09 -15.31
CA ALA A 426 -28.65 28.30 -15.09
C ALA A 426 -29.87 29.16 -14.78
N ALA A 427 -29.73 30.15 -13.90
CA ALA A 427 -30.78 31.09 -13.56
C ALA A 427 -31.22 31.89 -14.79
N ALA A 428 -30.27 32.45 -15.56
CA ALA A 428 -30.57 33.14 -16.80
C ALA A 428 -31.28 32.26 -17.85
N ARG A 429 -30.83 31.00 -18.04
CA ARG A 429 -31.51 30.03 -18.93
C ARG A 429 -32.89 29.60 -18.40
N ALA A 430 -33.11 29.59 -17.09
CA ALA A 430 -34.40 29.27 -16.49
C ALA A 430 -35.39 30.44 -16.65
N LEU A 431 -34.93 31.67 -16.35
CA LEU A 431 -35.68 32.90 -16.54
C LEU A 431 -36.09 33.09 -18.01
N ALA A 432 -35.15 32.93 -18.95
CA ALA A 432 -35.43 33.02 -20.39
C ALA A 432 -36.36 31.91 -20.92
N LYS A 433 -36.56 30.82 -20.17
CA LYS A 433 -37.53 29.75 -20.47
C LYS A 433 -38.88 29.99 -19.79
N ALA A 434 -38.92 30.84 -18.77
CA ALA A 434 -40.09 31.24 -18.01
C ALA A 434 -40.82 32.45 -18.63
N THR A 435 -40.06 33.46 -19.07
CA THR A 435 -40.58 34.63 -19.80
C THR A 435 -41.38 34.19 -21.03
N GLY A 436 -42.62 34.67 -21.15
CA GLY A 436 -43.53 34.31 -22.24
C GLY A 436 -44.32 33.02 -22.04
N ARG A 437 -44.41 32.48 -20.80
CA ARG A 437 -45.32 31.37 -20.45
C ARG A 437 -46.58 31.88 -19.78
N THR A 438 -47.71 31.70 -20.46
CA THR A 438 -49.05 31.81 -19.90
C THR A 438 -49.57 30.44 -19.49
N GLU A 439 -50.27 30.37 -18.37
CA GLU A 439 -51.10 29.23 -17.99
C GLU A 439 -52.55 29.52 -18.39
N ILE A 440 -53.23 28.53 -18.95
CA ILE A 440 -54.66 28.64 -19.27
C ILE A 440 -55.42 28.00 -18.11
N ARG A 441 -56.29 28.78 -17.45
CA ARG A 441 -57.14 28.32 -16.34
C ARG A 441 -58.61 28.43 -16.71
N GLU A 442 -59.39 27.46 -16.25
CA GLU A 442 -60.84 27.43 -16.46
C GLU A 442 -61.52 28.22 -15.32
N VAL A 443 -62.39 29.17 -15.66
CA VAL A 443 -62.96 30.10 -14.67
C VAL A 443 -64.13 29.43 -13.94
N GLU A 444 -63.91 29.07 -12.67
CA GLU A 444 -64.93 28.46 -11.80
C GLU A 444 -66.19 29.35 -11.71
N GLY A 445 -67.33 28.79 -12.12
CA GLY A 445 -68.63 29.46 -12.09
C GLY A 445 -69.16 29.97 -13.44
N SER A 446 -68.45 29.75 -14.55
CA SER A 446 -68.97 29.98 -15.90
C SER A 446 -69.63 28.72 -16.49
N ASP A 447 -70.93 28.76 -16.81
CA ASP A 447 -71.68 27.68 -17.47
C ASP A 447 -71.32 27.53 -18.97
N GLY A 448 -70.06 27.76 -19.34
CA GLY A 448 -69.64 27.99 -20.72
C GLY A 448 -68.15 27.88 -21.04
N GLY A 449 -67.31 27.41 -20.10
CA GLY A 449 -65.91 27.09 -20.39
C GLY A 449 -65.06 28.30 -20.80
N GLU A 450 -65.19 29.43 -20.10
CA GLU A 450 -64.26 30.55 -20.31
C GLU A 450 -62.88 30.22 -19.74
N LEU A 451 -61.87 30.43 -20.57
CA LEU A 451 -60.48 30.08 -20.33
C LEU A 451 -59.65 31.36 -20.17
N GLU A 452 -59.28 31.68 -18.93
CA GLU A 452 -58.43 32.82 -18.61
C GLU A 452 -56.96 32.52 -18.91
N VAL A 453 -56.28 33.46 -19.56
CA VAL A 453 -54.86 33.38 -19.91
C VAL A 453 -54.05 34.13 -18.85
N VAL A 454 -53.61 33.42 -17.82
CA VAL A 454 -52.89 33.98 -16.67
C VAL A 454 -51.39 34.00 -16.97
N GLU A 455 -50.74 35.17 -16.87
CA GLU A 455 -49.27 35.22 -16.85
C GLU A 455 -48.76 34.60 -15.54
N ILE A 456 -47.90 33.59 -15.65
CA ILE A 456 -47.29 32.97 -14.48
C ILE A 456 -46.28 33.96 -13.89
N ALA A 457 -46.58 34.50 -12.71
CA ALA A 457 -45.56 35.13 -11.87
C ALA A 457 -44.54 34.06 -11.46
N HIS A 458 -43.27 34.24 -11.85
CA HIS A 458 -42.22 33.25 -11.62
C HIS A 458 -41.26 33.73 -10.54
N ASP A 459 -41.13 32.98 -9.44
CA ASP A 459 -40.16 33.19 -8.36
C ASP A 459 -38.70 32.85 -8.76
N ILE A 460 -38.29 33.24 -9.98
CA ILE A 460 -36.95 33.02 -10.52
C ILE A 460 -36.18 34.34 -10.45
N ALA A 461 -35.76 34.68 -9.23
CA ALA A 461 -34.78 35.74 -9.03
C ALA A 461 -33.45 35.38 -9.70
N LEU A 462 -32.81 36.36 -10.35
CA LEU A 462 -31.37 36.27 -10.61
C LEU A 462 -30.64 36.46 -9.27
N PRO A 463 -29.54 35.73 -9.01
CA PRO A 463 -28.73 35.99 -7.82
C PRO A 463 -28.17 37.42 -7.87
N PRO A 464 -28.07 38.11 -6.72
CA PRO A 464 -27.60 39.49 -6.67
C PRO A 464 -26.15 39.63 -7.13
N THR A 465 -25.76 40.86 -7.49
CA THR A 465 -24.35 41.25 -7.62
C THR A 465 -23.81 41.57 -6.23
N GLU A 466 -23.12 40.61 -5.63
CA GLU A 466 -22.50 40.69 -4.31
C GLU A 466 -21.15 41.41 -4.38
N ASP A 467 -20.79 42.23 -3.39
CA ASP A 467 -19.45 42.82 -3.31
C ASP A 467 -18.42 41.72 -2.96
N PRO A 468 -17.29 41.59 -3.68
CA PRO A 468 -16.33 40.51 -3.42
C PRO A 468 -15.70 40.52 -2.02
N VAL A 469 -15.53 41.70 -1.41
CA VAL A 469 -14.91 41.86 -0.08
C VAL A 469 -15.91 41.53 1.02
N GLU A 470 -17.14 42.04 0.92
CA GLU A 470 -18.23 41.67 1.84
C GLU A 470 -18.54 40.16 1.75
N THR A 471 -18.47 39.60 0.54
CA THR A 471 -18.64 38.15 0.29
C THR A 471 -17.55 37.34 0.98
N ASP A 472 -16.26 37.72 0.84
CA ASP A 472 -15.16 36.98 1.49
C ASP A 472 -15.26 37.06 3.03
N ILE A 473 -15.57 38.23 3.59
CA ILE A 473 -15.79 38.42 5.03
C ILE A 473 -16.95 37.54 5.53
N ALA A 474 -18.10 37.57 4.84
CA ALA A 474 -19.27 36.75 5.17
C ALA A 474 -18.94 35.26 5.16
N LEU A 475 -18.29 34.77 4.09
CA LEU A 475 -17.94 33.36 3.93
C LEU A 475 -16.88 32.90 4.93
N ARG A 476 -15.90 33.75 5.30
CA ARG A 476 -14.90 33.42 6.34
C ARG A 476 -15.56 33.22 7.70
N ALA A 477 -16.47 34.10 8.10
CA ALA A 477 -17.24 33.95 9.34
C ALA A 477 -18.12 32.69 9.29
N GLU A 478 -18.78 32.42 8.17
CA GLU A 478 -19.62 31.24 7.99
C GLU A 478 -18.81 29.92 8.05
N ALA A 479 -17.58 29.92 7.51
CA ALA A 479 -16.74 28.72 7.35
C ALA A 479 -16.30 28.06 8.66
N TYR A 480 -16.42 28.73 9.81
CA TYR A 480 -16.22 28.10 11.13
C TYR A 480 -17.31 27.07 11.47
N SER A 481 -18.42 27.05 10.70
CA SER A 481 -19.56 26.14 10.83
C SER A 481 -19.72 25.17 9.64
N TRP A 482 -18.79 25.14 8.68
CA TRP A 482 -18.95 24.32 7.47
C TRP A 482 -18.56 22.85 7.68
N PRO A 483 -19.42 21.87 7.31
CA PRO A 483 -19.09 20.45 7.43
C PRO A 483 -17.76 20.07 6.76
N ARG A 484 -16.85 19.44 7.49
CA ARG A 484 -15.52 19.09 6.97
C ARG A 484 -15.50 17.74 6.27
N LEU A 485 -15.08 17.67 5.01
CA LEU A 485 -14.90 16.38 4.32
C LEU A 485 -13.85 15.52 5.02
N VAL A 486 -14.25 14.31 5.42
CA VAL A 486 -13.39 13.33 6.14
C VAL A 486 -12.84 12.23 5.22
N ALA A 487 -13.24 12.22 3.95
CA ALA A 487 -12.76 11.35 2.88
C ALA A 487 -13.05 11.96 1.49
N PRO A 488 -12.43 11.46 0.39
CA PRO A 488 -12.69 11.95 -0.96
C PRO A 488 -14.14 11.70 -1.43
N PRO A 489 -14.83 12.69 -2.02
CA PRO A 489 -16.18 12.54 -2.58
C PRO A 489 -16.28 11.44 -3.66
N LEU A 490 -17.25 10.54 -3.51
CA LEU A 490 -17.54 9.45 -4.45
C LEU A 490 -18.43 9.96 -5.60
N LYS A 491 -17.81 10.17 -6.76
CA LYS A 491 -18.42 10.86 -7.92
C LYS A 491 -18.99 9.87 -8.93
N ARG A 492 -20.28 9.53 -8.78
CA ARG A 492 -21.03 8.69 -9.73
C ARG A 492 -21.61 9.51 -10.89
N SER A 493 -22.34 8.89 -11.80
CA SER A 493 -23.13 9.59 -12.81
C SER A 493 -24.43 10.11 -12.18
N GLY A 494 -24.76 11.39 -12.36
CA GLY A 494 -25.98 11.99 -11.83
C GLY A 494 -26.00 12.33 -10.33
N PHE A 495 -25.08 11.80 -9.51
CA PHE A 495 -24.96 12.16 -8.09
C PHE A 495 -23.51 12.08 -7.57
N VAL A 496 -23.27 12.70 -6.41
CA VAL A 496 -22.01 12.61 -5.64
C VAL A 496 -22.37 12.26 -4.20
N VAL A 497 -21.69 11.26 -3.62
CA VAL A 497 -21.83 10.87 -2.20
C VAL A 497 -20.64 11.41 -1.43
N MET A 498 -20.87 12.00 -0.27
CA MET A 498 -19.86 12.64 0.57
C MET A 498 -20.05 12.26 2.03
N ASP A 499 -18.93 12.14 2.75
CA ASP A 499 -18.88 11.92 4.19
C ASP A 499 -18.18 13.12 4.83
N ALA A 500 -18.83 13.75 5.81
CA ALA A 500 -18.29 14.91 6.51
C ALA A 500 -18.44 14.82 8.04
N CYS A 501 -17.54 15.49 8.75
CA CYS A 501 -17.70 15.85 10.15
C CYS A 501 -18.53 17.14 10.23
N MET A 502 -19.62 17.12 10.98
CA MET A 502 -20.61 18.19 11.06
C MET A 502 -20.38 19.08 12.30
N PRO A 503 -21.02 20.27 12.36
CA PRO A 503 -21.04 21.11 13.57
C PRO A 503 -21.76 20.45 14.76
N ASP A 504 -22.76 19.60 14.51
CA ASP A 504 -23.50 18.87 15.56
C ASP A 504 -22.76 17.63 16.09
N GLU A 505 -21.42 17.66 16.03
CA GLU A 505 -20.48 16.64 16.52
C GLU A 505 -20.62 15.26 15.85
N LYS A 506 -21.27 15.18 14.67
CA LYS A 506 -21.54 13.91 13.98
C LYS A 506 -20.68 13.69 12.73
N LEU A 507 -20.52 12.42 12.38
CA LEU A 507 -20.14 12.00 11.03
C LEU A 507 -21.42 11.73 10.23
N MET A 508 -21.65 12.49 9.17
CA MET A 508 -22.83 12.34 8.31
C MET A 508 -22.42 12.01 6.88
N ARG A 509 -23.11 11.03 6.30
CA ARG A 509 -23.11 10.75 4.86
C ARG A 509 -24.28 11.49 4.21
N PHE A 510 -24.07 12.15 3.08
CA PHE A 510 -25.15 12.77 2.30
C PHE A 510 -24.89 12.67 0.79
N THR A 511 -25.97 12.82 0.00
CA THR A 511 -25.91 12.70 -1.46
C THR A 511 -26.37 13.97 -2.15
N VAL A 512 -25.49 14.55 -2.97
CA VAL A 512 -25.82 15.68 -3.85
C VAL A 512 -26.17 15.15 -5.24
N ALA A 513 -27.46 15.07 -5.53
CA ALA A 513 -27.97 14.67 -6.84
C ALA A 513 -28.05 15.86 -7.80
N LYS A 514 -27.92 15.61 -9.12
CA LYS A 514 -28.04 16.59 -10.20
C LYS A 514 -29.40 17.32 -10.21
N SER A 515 -30.42 16.73 -9.61
CA SER A 515 -31.75 17.32 -9.42
C SER A 515 -31.84 18.36 -8.30
N LEU A 516 -30.83 18.51 -7.44
CA LEU A 516 -30.77 19.54 -6.38
C LEU A 516 -30.27 20.91 -6.89
N GLY A 517 -29.91 21.01 -8.17
CA GLY A 517 -29.39 22.24 -8.78
C GLY A 517 -28.12 22.00 -9.57
N LYS A 518 -27.95 22.78 -10.64
CA LYS A 518 -26.76 22.69 -11.52
C LYS A 518 -25.50 23.16 -10.81
N GLN A 519 -25.58 24.23 -10.01
CA GLN A 519 -24.45 24.76 -9.24
C GLN A 519 -24.06 23.78 -8.12
N SER A 520 -25.00 23.38 -7.26
CA SER A 520 -24.73 22.48 -6.13
C SER A 520 -24.15 21.13 -6.55
N TYR A 521 -24.66 20.52 -7.62
CA TYR A 521 -24.08 19.30 -8.19
C TYR A 521 -22.72 19.52 -8.87
N TYR A 522 -22.49 20.66 -9.54
CA TYR A 522 -21.19 20.98 -10.13
C TYR A 522 -20.12 21.16 -9.05
N ASP A 523 -20.47 21.93 -8.02
CA ASP A 523 -19.65 22.21 -6.84
C ASP A 523 -19.24 20.91 -6.13
N ALA A 524 -20.20 20.07 -5.74
CA ALA A 524 -19.94 18.75 -5.14
C ALA A 524 -19.07 17.83 -6.02
N ARG A 525 -19.18 17.93 -7.35
CA ARG A 525 -18.34 17.17 -8.28
C ARG A 525 -16.92 17.72 -8.38
N LYS A 526 -16.71 19.00 -8.07
CA LYS A 526 -15.40 19.69 -8.08
C LYS A 526 -14.70 19.74 -6.72
N SER A 527 -15.37 19.38 -5.63
CA SER A 527 -14.77 19.14 -4.30
C SER A 527 -13.66 18.09 -4.35
N GLY A 528 -12.54 18.33 -3.69
CA GLY A 528 -11.47 17.35 -3.47
C GLY A 528 -11.45 16.92 -2.01
N TRP A 529 -10.95 17.81 -1.16
CA TRP A 529 -10.96 17.76 0.30
C TRP A 529 -11.31 19.15 0.84
N GLY A 530 -11.20 19.35 2.16
CA GLY A 530 -11.47 20.64 2.81
C GLY A 530 -12.90 20.74 3.32
N ASP A 531 -13.40 21.96 3.41
CA ASP A 531 -14.75 22.24 3.92
C ASP A 531 -15.79 22.09 2.81
N LEU A 532 -16.92 21.52 3.19
CA LEU A 532 -18.13 21.49 2.39
C LEU A 532 -18.99 22.70 2.75
N TRP A 533 -18.84 23.75 1.94
CA TRP A 533 -19.76 24.87 1.86
C TRP A 533 -21.24 24.38 1.82
N PRO A 534 -22.14 24.91 2.65
CA PRO A 534 -23.46 24.31 2.82
C PRO A 534 -24.41 24.75 1.69
N HIS A 535 -24.51 23.87 0.69
CA HIS A 535 -25.70 23.71 -0.15
C HIS A 535 -26.65 22.72 0.51
N ALA A 536 -27.96 22.89 0.31
CA ALA A 536 -28.96 21.92 0.76
C ALA A 536 -28.73 20.52 0.13
N PHE A 537 -28.62 19.50 0.98
CA PHE A 537 -28.44 18.09 0.60
C PHE A 537 -29.65 17.23 1.03
N LYS A 538 -29.84 16.08 0.38
CA LYS A 538 -30.91 15.12 0.73
C LYS A 538 -30.33 13.80 1.22
N GLY A 539 -31.09 13.13 2.11
CA GLY A 539 -30.74 11.81 2.64
C GLY A 539 -29.45 11.82 3.45
N ALA A 540 -29.38 12.69 4.46
CA ALA A 540 -28.29 12.68 5.42
C ALA A 540 -28.44 11.49 6.38
N VAL A 541 -27.40 10.67 6.53
CA VAL A 541 -27.38 9.44 7.34
C VAL A 541 -26.17 9.43 8.27
N GLU A 542 -26.42 9.20 9.57
CA GLU A 542 -25.39 9.19 10.61
C GLU A 542 -24.46 7.96 10.51
N ARG A 543 -23.15 8.21 10.43
CA ARG A 543 -22.11 7.18 10.28
C ARG A 543 -21.55 6.78 11.63
N LYS A 544 -22.29 5.91 12.35
CA LYS A 544 -21.85 5.26 13.60
C LYS A 544 -20.70 4.23 13.46
N ARG A 545 -20.11 4.10 12.28
CA ARG A 545 -19.05 3.12 11.92
C ARG A 545 -18.10 3.74 10.88
N GLY A 546 -16.85 3.27 10.88
CA GLY A 546 -15.75 3.79 10.06
C GLY A 546 -16.06 3.98 8.57
N ILE A 547 -15.38 4.94 7.94
CA ILE A 547 -15.69 5.46 6.60
C ILE A 547 -15.47 4.38 5.52
N ARG A 548 -14.49 3.49 5.68
CA ARG A 548 -14.19 2.41 4.70
C ARG A 548 -15.27 1.34 4.60
N ARG A 549 -16.18 1.19 5.58
CA ARG A 549 -17.36 0.29 5.49
C ARG A 549 -18.36 0.83 4.45
N LEU A 550 -18.07 0.55 3.18
CA LEU A 550 -18.85 0.96 2.00
C LEU A 550 -18.79 0.00 0.80
N MET A 551 -17.81 -0.91 0.75
CA MET A 551 -17.67 -1.91 -0.34
C MET A 551 -17.79 -3.36 0.16
N ASP A 552 -17.89 -3.56 1.48
CA ASP A 552 -18.15 -4.84 2.12
C ASP A 552 -19.05 -4.60 3.36
N PRO A 553 -20.22 -5.27 3.47
CA PRO A 553 -21.11 -5.21 4.62
C PRO A 553 -20.89 -6.35 5.65
N SER A 554 -19.98 -7.32 5.39
CA SER A 554 -19.85 -8.55 6.18
C SER A 554 -18.87 -8.48 7.36
N ALA A 555 -17.86 -7.62 7.29
CA ALA A 555 -16.82 -7.48 8.32
C ALA A 555 -17.30 -6.66 9.54
N ASP A 556 -18.04 -7.28 10.45
CA ASP A 556 -18.66 -6.57 11.57
C ASP A 556 -17.86 -6.53 12.89
N ASP A 557 -17.13 -7.60 13.23
CA ASP A 557 -16.37 -7.74 14.49
C ASP A 557 -14.90 -7.30 14.38
N MET A 558 -14.54 -6.20 15.04
CA MET A 558 -13.18 -5.87 15.50
C MET A 558 -13.29 -5.09 16.82
N ALA A 559 -12.40 -5.38 17.78
CA ALA A 559 -12.56 -4.97 19.18
C ALA A 559 -12.34 -3.48 19.47
N LEU A 560 -12.85 -3.04 20.63
CA LEU A 560 -12.51 -1.76 21.27
C LEU A 560 -11.06 -1.78 21.82
N PRO A 561 -10.41 -0.61 21.98
CA PRO A 561 -9.08 -0.51 22.60
C PRO A 561 -9.09 -0.92 24.08
N THR A 562 -7.90 -1.23 24.60
CA THR A 562 -7.66 -1.74 25.96
C THR A 562 -7.47 -0.63 27.00
N GLU A 563 -7.60 -1.01 28.27
CA GLU A 563 -7.65 -0.17 29.49
C GLU A 563 -6.51 0.88 29.61
N GLU A 564 -5.35 0.67 28.97
CA GLU A 564 -4.27 1.68 28.89
C GLU A 564 -4.68 3.00 28.20
N GLU A 565 -5.75 3.04 27.39
CA GLU A 565 -6.25 4.31 26.82
C GLU A 565 -7.02 5.18 27.84
N GLU A 566 -7.58 4.61 28.92
CA GLU A 566 -8.37 5.37 29.90
C GLU A 566 -7.52 6.14 30.92
N ALA A 567 -6.26 5.72 31.13
CA ALA A 567 -5.25 6.36 31.99
C ALA A 567 -4.82 7.79 31.55
N TRP A 568 -5.55 8.42 30.63
CA TRP A 568 -5.38 9.81 30.23
C TRP A 568 -6.24 10.83 30.98
N LEU A 569 -7.30 10.40 31.67
CA LEU A 569 -8.25 11.29 32.33
C LEU A 569 -8.26 11.17 33.87
N ASP A 570 -7.91 10.00 34.40
CA ASP A 570 -8.29 9.59 35.76
C ASP A 570 -7.20 9.76 36.85
N SER A 571 -6.20 10.61 36.59
CA SER A 571 -5.24 11.04 37.63
C SER A 571 -5.79 12.25 38.37
N GLU A 572 -6.11 12.10 39.67
CA GLU A 572 -6.60 13.19 40.55
C GLU A 572 -5.60 14.36 40.74
N GLU A 573 -4.40 14.28 40.15
CA GLU A 573 -3.38 15.34 40.05
C GLU A 573 -3.79 16.57 39.22
N ASN A 574 -5.09 16.77 38.92
CA ASN A 574 -5.64 17.99 38.32
C ASN A 574 -5.65 19.20 39.30
N ALA A 575 -4.94 19.12 40.42
CA ALA A 575 -4.82 20.18 41.41
C ALA A 575 -3.63 21.11 41.08
N PHE A 576 -3.90 22.41 40.95
CA PHE A 576 -2.89 23.45 40.74
C PHE A 576 -1.86 23.48 41.89
N ALA A 577 -0.64 23.00 41.63
CA ALA A 577 0.52 23.23 42.48
C ALA A 577 1.75 23.54 41.61
N VAL A 578 2.40 24.68 41.87
CA VAL A 578 3.73 24.97 41.32
C VAL A 578 4.73 24.23 42.18
N ASP A 579 5.34 23.18 41.64
CA ASP A 579 6.44 22.46 42.32
C ASP A 579 7.64 23.41 42.50
N PRO A 580 8.08 23.70 43.73
CA PRO A 580 9.15 24.65 43.97
C PRO A 580 10.55 24.09 43.68
N ASP A 581 10.73 22.78 43.51
CA ASP A 581 12.07 22.14 43.42
C ASP A 581 12.59 21.99 41.98
N MET A 582 12.66 23.15 41.29
CA MET A 582 13.22 23.31 39.93
C MET A 582 14.64 22.69 39.82
N ASP A 583 15.38 22.71 40.94
CA ASP A 583 16.73 22.18 41.11
C ASP A 583 16.81 20.65 40.95
N ARG A 584 15.68 19.94 41.04
CA ARG A 584 15.57 18.49 40.79
C ARG A 584 15.48 18.16 39.30
N LEU A 585 14.70 18.94 38.54
CA LEU A 585 14.51 18.76 37.09
C LEU A 585 15.85 18.92 36.33
N ILE A 586 16.68 19.88 36.76
CA ILE A 586 18.03 20.10 36.21
C ILE A 586 18.92 18.86 36.41
N LYS A 587 18.85 18.23 37.59
CA LYS A 587 19.68 17.06 37.94
C LYS A 587 19.30 15.78 37.22
N ASP A 588 18.05 15.65 36.76
CA ASP A 588 17.62 14.51 35.95
C ASP A 588 17.83 14.75 34.45
N LEU A 589 17.64 15.99 33.94
CA LEU A 589 18.08 16.37 32.59
C LEU A 589 19.60 16.21 32.37
N ALA A 590 20.40 16.39 33.42
CA ALA A 590 21.86 16.19 33.40
C ALA A 590 22.30 14.70 33.36
N LYS A 591 21.39 13.73 33.56
CA LYS A 591 21.73 12.29 33.51
C LYS A 591 21.55 11.67 32.13
N ASP A 592 20.54 12.11 31.38
CA ASP A 592 20.23 11.59 30.04
C ASP A 592 20.98 12.34 28.92
N ALA A 593 21.75 13.38 29.26
CA ALA A 593 22.58 14.14 28.33
C ALA A 593 24.06 13.77 28.46
N LEU A 594 24.65 13.20 27.39
CA LEU A 594 26.11 13.12 27.24
C LEU A 594 26.68 14.55 27.08
N ILE A 595 27.15 15.12 28.18
CA ILE A 595 27.87 16.39 28.23
C ILE A 595 29.16 16.15 29.01
N GLU A 596 30.32 16.34 28.36
CA GLU A 596 31.57 16.59 29.07
C GLU A 596 31.50 18.02 29.61
N VAL A 597 31.32 18.16 30.93
CA VAL A 597 31.22 19.46 31.60
C VAL A 597 32.60 19.87 32.10
N ASP A 598 33.34 20.58 31.26
CA ASP A 598 34.46 21.43 31.66
C ASP A 598 34.06 22.92 31.52
N ASP A 599 34.59 23.74 32.42
CA ASP A 599 34.44 25.21 32.49
C ASP A 599 33.03 25.83 32.44
N VAL A 600 32.30 25.71 33.56
CA VAL A 600 31.56 26.86 34.13
C VAL A 600 31.85 26.96 35.63
N GLY A 601 32.66 27.94 36.04
CA GLY A 601 33.02 28.16 37.45
C GLY A 601 31.91 28.85 38.25
N ALA A 602 31.44 28.21 39.32
CA ALA A 602 30.44 28.78 40.23
C ALA A 602 31.08 29.43 41.49
N PRO A 603 30.72 30.67 41.87
CA PRO A 603 31.09 31.26 43.16
C PRO A 603 30.22 30.69 44.29
N ALA A 604 30.82 30.50 45.48
CA ALA A 604 30.17 29.86 46.62
C ALA A 604 29.72 30.86 47.71
N THR A 605 28.62 30.54 48.41
CA THR A 605 28.36 30.85 49.85
C THR A 605 27.16 30.01 50.33
N VAL A 606 27.28 29.07 51.30
CA VAL A 606 27.09 29.25 52.77
C VAL A 606 25.58 29.24 53.17
N TYR A 607 25.07 28.51 54.18
CA TYR A 607 25.60 28.11 55.51
C TYR A 607 25.36 26.63 55.95
N SER A 608 25.99 26.27 57.08
CA SER A 608 25.88 25.11 58.00
C SER A 608 24.47 24.56 58.30
N ALA A 609 24.24 23.37 58.91
CA ALA A 609 24.98 22.64 59.95
C ALA A 609 24.44 21.17 60.11
N THR A 610 24.91 20.17 60.90
CA THR A 610 26.18 19.77 61.60
C THR A 610 25.95 18.40 62.28
N SER A 611 27.02 17.67 62.69
CA SER A 611 27.05 16.59 63.72
C SER A 611 26.46 15.20 63.33
N ASP A 612 27.00 14.03 63.68
CA ASP A 612 28.37 13.59 64.11
C ASP A 612 28.51 12.03 64.05
N TYR A 613 29.73 11.53 64.32
CA TYR A 613 30.08 10.23 64.94
C TYR A 613 30.45 8.99 64.08
N VAL A 614 31.58 8.35 64.46
CA VAL A 614 32.40 7.31 63.76
C VAL A 614 33.40 6.73 64.81
N PRO A 615 33.89 5.45 64.84
CA PRO A 615 33.35 4.11 64.46
C PRO A 615 33.66 2.99 65.55
N GLU A 616 34.10 1.78 65.14
CA GLU A 616 34.70 0.64 65.93
C GLU A 616 33.74 -0.33 66.70
N ASP A 617 33.94 -1.66 66.86
CA ASP A 617 34.96 -2.61 66.32
C ASP A 617 34.52 -4.13 66.33
N VAL A 618 35.07 -4.97 65.40
CA VAL A 618 35.57 -6.40 65.52
C VAL A 618 34.72 -7.53 66.23
N PRO A 619 34.93 -8.89 66.10
CA PRO A 619 35.60 -9.80 65.14
C PRO A 619 34.68 -10.91 64.48
N LYS A 620 35.27 -11.83 63.69
CA LYS A 620 34.63 -13.07 63.12
C LYS A 620 34.99 -14.36 63.90
N LYS A 621 34.14 -15.42 63.89
CA LYS A 621 34.60 -16.84 63.83
C LYS A 621 33.55 -17.94 63.49
N ARG A 622 34.05 -18.98 62.79
CA ARG A 622 33.45 -20.22 62.22
C ARG A 622 32.49 -21.08 63.08
N LYS A 623 31.67 -21.89 62.37
CA LYS A 623 31.39 -23.32 62.70
C LYS A 623 31.16 -24.18 61.43
N GLU A 624 31.27 -25.51 61.58
CA GLU A 624 31.07 -26.59 60.59
C GLU A 624 30.29 -27.77 61.29
N PRO A 625 29.99 -28.93 60.65
CA PRO A 625 29.23 -29.11 59.40
C PRO A 625 28.14 -30.22 59.44
N LYS A 626 27.21 -30.18 58.46
CA LYS A 626 26.57 -31.30 57.71
C LYS A 626 26.14 -32.61 58.43
N THR A 627 24.85 -32.92 58.34
CA THR A 627 24.34 -34.32 58.23
C THR A 627 23.28 -34.51 57.13
N GLU A 628 22.40 -33.52 56.90
CA GLU A 628 21.21 -33.70 56.04
C GLU A 628 21.50 -33.77 54.53
N ALA A 629 22.51 -33.03 54.04
CA ALA A 629 22.83 -32.93 52.61
C ALA A 629 23.29 -34.26 51.97
N ALA A 630 23.64 -35.27 52.78
CA ALA A 630 23.94 -36.62 52.30
C ALA A 630 22.65 -37.36 51.90
N LYS A 631 21.65 -37.41 52.79
CA LYS A 631 20.37 -38.13 52.55
C LYS A 631 19.59 -37.56 51.35
N LYS A 632 19.65 -36.25 51.13
CA LYS A 632 19.06 -35.58 49.95
C LYS A 632 19.80 -35.90 48.63
N ARG A 633 21.06 -36.33 48.65
CA ARG A 633 21.80 -36.78 47.45
C ARG A 633 21.54 -38.24 47.09
N GLU A 634 21.31 -39.09 48.08
CA GLU A 634 21.05 -40.52 47.89
C GLU A 634 19.67 -40.77 47.27
N THR A 635 18.62 -40.20 47.87
CA THR A 635 17.23 -40.21 47.34
C THR A 635 17.11 -39.62 45.94
N ALA A 636 17.89 -38.56 45.62
CA ALA A 636 17.96 -38.00 44.27
C ALA A 636 18.64 -38.95 43.25
N ARG A 637 19.51 -39.85 43.71
CA ARG A 637 20.20 -40.84 42.87
C ARG A 637 19.28 -42.01 42.54
N GLU A 638 18.51 -42.51 43.51
CA GLU A 638 17.45 -43.52 43.27
C GLU A 638 16.40 -43.01 42.28
N ARG A 639 15.91 -41.77 42.47
CA ARG A 639 14.95 -41.15 41.55
C ARG A 639 15.49 -41.08 40.11
N LYS A 640 16.79 -40.83 39.93
CA LYS A 640 17.43 -40.85 38.61
C LYS A 640 17.69 -42.24 38.02
N SER A 641 17.81 -43.29 38.83
CA SER A 641 17.80 -44.67 38.28
C SER A 641 16.41 -45.00 37.75
N LYS A 642 15.38 -44.90 38.59
CA LYS A 642 14.00 -45.26 38.23
C LYS A 642 13.48 -44.49 37.00
N LEU A 643 13.89 -43.23 36.80
CA LEU A 643 13.59 -42.43 35.59
C LEU A 643 14.39 -42.79 34.32
N ARG A 644 15.53 -43.47 34.46
CA ARG A 644 16.31 -44.00 33.34
C ARG A 644 15.81 -45.39 32.97
N ASP A 645 15.52 -46.21 33.97
CA ASP A 645 15.11 -47.59 33.80
C ASP A 645 13.69 -47.63 33.16
N ALA A 646 12.73 -46.81 33.66
CA ALA A 646 11.43 -46.58 32.99
C ALA A 646 11.51 -45.87 31.60
N ARG A 647 12.71 -45.46 31.16
CA ARG A 647 12.99 -44.97 29.80
C ARG A 647 13.58 -46.05 28.89
N ALA A 648 14.12 -47.13 29.45
CA ALA A 648 14.48 -48.34 28.70
C ALA A 648 13.22 -49.15 28.37
N ASP A 649 12.35 -49.39 29.37
CA ASP A 649 11.07 -50.10 29.18
C ASP A 649 10.21 -49.47 28.07
N LYS A 650 10.16 -48.12 28.04
CA LYS A 650 9.42 -47.37 27.01
C LYS A 650 10.11 -47.36 25.64
N ALA A 651 11.40 -47.69 25.56
CA ALA A 651 12.11 -47.91 24.30
C ALA A 651 11.89 -49.33 23.77
N GLU A 652 11.86 -50.36 24.62
CA GLU A 652 11.48 -51.73 24.22
C GLU A 652 10.03 -51.79 23.71
N LEU A 653 9.08 -51.14 24.39
CA LEU A 653 7.70 -51.00 23.91
C LEU A 653 7.63 -50.36 22.51
N ALA A 654 8.36 -49.26 22.29
CA ALA A 654 8.45 -48.60 20.98
C ALA A 654 9.19 -49.43 19.90
N GLN A 655 9.86 -50.52 20.29
CA GLN A 655 10.53 -51.46 19.38
C GLN A 655 9.67 -52.71 19.12
N ALA A 656 8.75 -53.07 20.03
CA ALA A 656 7.74 -54.11 19.85
C ALA A 656 6.64 -53.70 18.84
N ASP A 657 6.19 -52.44 18.86
CA ASP A 657 5.18 -51.90 17.93
C ASP A 657 5.61 -51.93 16.45
N ARG A 658 6.87 -52.26 16.14
CA ARG A 658 7.36 -52.46 14.76
C ARG A 658 7.19 -53.89 14.22
N PHE A 659 6.59 -54.81 14.97
CA PHE A 659 6.44 -56.21 14.55
C PHE A 659 5.02 -56.64 14.17
N PHE A 660 4.01 -55.79 14.37
CA PHE A 660 2.60 -56.09 14.02
C PHE A 660 2.15 -55.37 12.74
N TYR A 661 2.51 -55.91 11.57
CA TYR A 661 1.64 -56.02 10.39
C TYR A 661 2.30 -56.86 9.28
N ARG A 662 2.32 -58.19 9.42
CA ARG A 662 2.51 -59.13 8.31
C ARG A 662 1.82 -60.48 8.56
N ASP A 663 1.32 -61.04 7.47
CA ASP A 663 1.02 -62.47 7.22
C ASP A 663 -0.06 -63.17 8.08
N ALA A 664 -1.33 -62.83 7.82
CA ALA A 664 -2.51 -63.74 7.75
C ALA A 664 -3.71 -62.94 7.17
N ASP A 665 -4.61 -63.45 6.32
CA ASP A 665 -4.82 -64.83 5.85
C ASP A 665 -5.17 -64.90 4.35
N THR A 666 -5.00 -66.07 3.72
CA THR A 666 -5.31 -66.31 2.30
C THR A 666 -6.47 -67.29 2.08
N ALA A 667 -7.47 -66.92 1.27
CA ALA A 667 -8.44 -67.87 0.70
C ALA A 667 -9.09 -67.40 -0.62
N THR A 668 -8.95 -68.22 -1.67
CA THR A 668 -9.87 -68.50 -2.82
C THR A 668 -11.18 -67.68 -2.91
N VAL A 669 -11.66 -67.16 -4.05
CA VAL A 669 -11.60 -67.63 -5.47
C VAL A 669 -12.19 -66.52 -6.42
N ARG A 670 -12.13 -66.47 -7.77
CA ARG A 670 -11.57 -67.27 -8.89
C ARG A 670 -11.41 -66.39 -10.18
N ALA A 671 -10.59 -66.86 -11.13
CA ALA A 671 -10.60 -66.65 -12.60
C ALA A 671 -11.25 -65.42 -13.27
N PHE A 672 -10.47 -64.75 -14.14
CA PHE A 672 -10.59 -64.95 -15.59
C PHE A 672 -9.21 -64.79 -16.29
N GLU A 673 -8.98 -65.54 -17.36
CA GLU A 673 -7.78 -65.50 -18.23
C GLU A 673 -8.07 -64.59 -19.46
N ALA A 674 -7.13 -64.12 -20.28
CA ALA A 674 -5.66 -64.27 -20.41
C ALA A 674 -5.03 -62.85 -20.67
N ASP A 675 -3.90 -62.55 -21.33
CA ASP A 675 -2.92 -63.24 -22.21
C ASP A 675 -1.51 -62.57 -22.07
N GLU A 676 -0.44 -63.31 -22.42
CA GLU A 676 0.87 -62.78 -22.90
C GLU A 676 1.26 -63.58 -24.16
N PRO A 677 2.06 -63.02 -25.11
CA PRO A 677 3.52 -63.28 -25.10
C PRO A 677 4.35 -62.07 -25.63
N ASP A 678 5.69 -62.04 -25.75
CA ASP A 678 6.78 -63.04 -25.64
C ASP A 678 8.03 -62.39 -24.98
N SER A 679 8.89 -63.17 -24.31
CA SER A 679 10.27 -62.78 -23.94
C SER A 679 11.19 -64.00 -23.70
N GLU A 680 12.40 -63.81 -23.15
CA GLU A 680 13.48 -64.84 -22.95
C GLU A 680 14.21 -65.25 -24.27
N PRO A 681 15.48 -65.76 -24.26
CA PRO A 681 16.09 -66.56 -23.18
C PRO A 681 17.51 -66.24 -22.65
N VAL A 682 17.64 -66.40 -21.32
CA VAL A 682 18.69 -67.20 -20.60
C VAL A 682 20.15 -66.71 -20.49
N ARG A 683 20.50 -66.20 -19.28
CA ARG A 683 21.44 -66.75 -18.22
C ARG A 683 22.77 -67.49 -18.61
N PRO A 684 23.66 -67.81 -17.64
CA PRO A 684 24.21 -67.07 -16.49
C PRO A 684 25.77 -67.21 -16.38
N MET A 685 26.41 -66.74 -15.29
CA MET A 685 27.32 -67.57 -14.47
C MET A 685 27.75 -66.85 -13.16
N SER A 686 28.26 -67.65 -12.21
CA SER A 686 28.79 -67.26 -10.90
C SER A 686 30.32 -67.44 -10.82
N GLU A 687 30.88 -67.20 -9.62
CA GLU A 687 32.28 -67.46 -9.18
C GLU A 687 33.33 -66.36 -9.44
N MET A 688 33.80 -65.72 -8.35
CA MET A 688 35.19 -65.86 -7.86
C MET A 688 35.41 -65.10 -6.53
N GLU A 689 36.14 -65.74 -5.62
CA GLU A 689 36.70 -65.21 -4.36
C GLU A 689 38.10 -65.87 -4.17
N PRO A 690 38.98 -65.45 -3.23
CA PRO A 690 39.13 -64.16 -2.54
C PRO A 690 40.59 -63.62 -2.60
N GLY A 691 40.88 -62.48 -1.96
CA GLY A 691 42.25 -61.92 -1.89
C GLY A 691 42.56 -61.05 -0.65
N LEU A 692 43.51 -61.53 0.17
CA LEU A 692 44.32 -60.92 1.26
C LEU A 692 44.06 -59.43 1.65
N ARG A 693 43.82 -59.05 2.92
CA ARG A 693 44.54 -59.23 4.23
C ARG A 693 45.46 -58.05 4.63
N ASP A 694 45.03 -57.40 5.73
CA ASP A 694 45.81 -57.17 6.97
C ASP A 694 46.75 -55.94 7.13
N MET A 695 47.07 -55.69 8.41
CA MET A 695 48.06 -54.78 9.02
C MET A 695 47.71 -53.27 9.11
N GLY A 696 47.46 -52.83 10.35
CA GLY A 696 47.38 -51.42 10.74
C GLY A 696 48.57 -50.94 11.57
N SER A 697 48.56 -49.63 11.86
CA SER A 697 49.32 -48.92 12.91
C SER A 697 50.86 -48.90 12.87
N ALA A 698 51.45 -47.69 12.90
CA ALA A 698 52.43 -47.27 13.94
C ALA A 698 53.06 -45.86 13.75
N LEU A 699 52.85 -44.98 14.75
CA LEU A 699 53.86 -44.14 15.44
C LEU A 699 54.63 -42.96 14.77
N ARG A 700 54.50 -41.78 15.44
CA ARG A 700 55.57 -40.85 15.94
C ARG A 700 56.21 -39.72 15.07
N ALA A 701 55.59 -38.54 15.15
CA ALA A 701 56.05 -37.37 15.96
C ALA A 701 57.27 -36.46 15.59
N ARG A 702 57.27 -35.26 16.22
CA ARG A 702 58.21 -34.08 16.15
C ARG A 702 57.90 -33.13 14.96
N ARG A 703 57.98 -31.78 15.02
CA ARG A 703 58.23 -30.70 16.04
C ARG A 703 57.71 -29.36 15.39
N ARG A 704 57.59 -28.14 15.97
CA ARG A 704 57.96 -27.44 17.23
C ARG A 704 56.97 -26.24 17.45
N GLY A 705 57.05 -25.48 18.56
CA GLY A 705 56.51 -24.11 18.70
C GLY A 705 57.57 -23.01 18.39
N PRO A 706 57.35 -21.69 18.65
CA PRO A 706 56.42 -21.04 19.61
C PRO A 706 55.42 -20.02 18.97
N GLY A 707 54.55 -19.27 19.69
CA GLY A 707 54.07 -19.40 21.08
C GLY A 707 53.55 -18.10 21.74
N PHE A 708 52.30 -18.14 22.26
CA PHE A 708 51.66 -17.25 23.27
C PHE A 708 51.43 -15.74 22.93
N PRO A 709 50.51 -15.02 23.63
CA PRO A 709 49.63 -15.46 24.73
C PRO A 709 48.12 -15.43 24.44
N PHE A 710 47.36 -16.07 25.33
CA PHE A 710 45.91 -15.97 25.45
C PHE A 710 45.58 -15.81 26.94
N ASN A 711 44.75 -14.83 27.34
CA ASN A 711 44.22 -14.79 28.70
C ASN A 711 42.87 -14.05 28.76
N THR A 712 41.82 -14.77 29.18
CA THR A 712 40.66 -14.35 30.02
C THR A 712 40.17 -12.89 29.95
N TYR A 713 38.89 -12.61 29.71
CA TYR A 713 37.78 -12.87 30.65
C TYR A 713 36.41 -12.70 29.93
N GLY A 714 35.33 -13.25 30.48
CA GLY A 714 33.96 -13.01 29.99
C GLY A 714 33.03 -14.21 30.12
N ARG A 715 32.30 -14.33 31.25
CA ARG A 715 31.22 -15.31 31.39
C ARG A 715 29.94 -14.75 30.78
N GLY A 716 29.60 -15.17 29.56
CA GLY A 716 28.24 -14.97 29.03
C GLY A 716 27.24 -15.83 29.80
N LEU A 717 26.19 -15.21 30.34
CA LEU A 717 25.03 -15.92 30.88
C LEU A 717 24.22 -16.52 29.72
N HIS A 718 23.76 -17.76 29.87
CA HIS A 718 22.80 -18.34 28.92
C HIS A 718 21.41 -17.71 29.12
N THR A 719 21.14 -16.61 28.43
CA THR A 719 19.76 -16.13 28.24
C THR A 719 19.08 -17.00 27.18
N SER A 720 18.02 -17.72 27.58
CA SER A 720 17.20 -18.51 26.66
C SER A 720 16.46 -17.59 25.70
N ALA A 721 16.79 -17.66 24.41
CA ALA A 721 16.07 -16.91 23.39
C ALA A 721 14.60 -17.35 23.33
N ARG A 722 13.67 -16.41 23.56
CA ARG A 722 12.25 -16.62 23.30
C ARG A 722 12.05 -16.79 21.78
N ALA A 723 11.47 -17.90 21.37
CA ALA A 723 10.95 -18.03 20.01
C ALA A 723 9.64 -17.21 19.90
N LEU A 724 9.64 -16.20 19.04
CA LEU A 724 8.40 -15.54 18.62
C LEU A 724 7.69 -16.45 17.61
N SER A 725 6.39 -16.68 17.79
CA SER A 725 5.59 -17.60 16.98
C SER A 725 5.46 -17.19 15.51
N VAL A 726 5.66 -15.91 15.18
CA VAL A 726 5.54 -15.37 13.80
C VAL A 726 6.76 -14.53 13.40
N ALA A 727 7.96 -15.02 13.70
CA ALA A 727 9.20 -14.51 13.11
C ALA A 727 9.77 -15.52 12.10
N PRO A 728 10.01 -15.14 10.82
CA PRO A 728 10.73 -15.99 9.88
C PRO A 728 12.22 -16.01 10.27
N GLY A 729 12.56 -16.84 11.26
CA GLY A 729 13.93 -17.06 11.70
C GLY A 729 14.81 -17.49 10.53
N ALA A 730 16.04 -16.97 10.48
CA ALA A 730 16.99 -17.25 9.40
C ALA A 730 17.18 -18.77 9.26
N MET A 731 16.60 -19.35 8.20
CA MET A 731 16.54 -20.80 8.03
C MET A 731 17.95 -21.36 7.85
N GLY A 732 18.38 -22.17 8.81
CA GLY A 732 19.71 -22.77 8.82
C GLY A 732 20.02 -23.51 7.52
N SER A 733 21.22 -23.30 7.00
CA SER A 733 21.65 -23.71 5.66
C SER A 733 21.86 -25.24 5.52
N SER A 734 20.76 -25.98 5.55
CA SER A 734 20.69 -27.35 5.01
C SER A 734 20.89 -27.29 3.50
N GLN A 735 22.15 -27.34 3.06
CA GLN A 735 22.56 -27.27 1.66
C GLN A 735 22.11 -28.51 0.85
N ARG A 736 20.84 -28.56 0.48
CA ARG A 736 20.47 -29.12 -0.83
C ARG A 736 21.06 -28.19 -1.90
N PRO A 737 21.63 -28.70 -3.00
CA PRO A 737 22.05 -27.85 -4.11
C PRO A 737 20.84 -27.06 -4.62
N ALA A 738 20.99 -25.74 -4.78
CA ALA A 738 19.90 -24.89 -5.24
C ALA A 738 19.48 -25.30 -6.65
N ARG A 739 18.19 -25.60 -6.83
CA ARG A 739 17.64 -25.93 -8.15
C ARG A 739 17.85 -24.73 -9.09
N PRO A 740 18.38 -24.93 -10.32
CA PRO A 740 18.46 -23.86 -11.31
C PRO A 740 17.10 -23.22 -11.57
N LYS A 741 17.08 -21.92 -11.85
CA LYS A 741 15.85 -21.19 -12.25
C LYS A 741 15.28 -21.83 -13.51
N VAL A 742 14.02 -22.25 -13.46
CA VAL A 742 13.25 -22.73 -14.61
C VAL A 742 13.02 -21.54 -15.56
N THR A 743 13.22 -21.78 -16.85
CA THR A 743 13.11 -20.82 -17.95
C THR A 743 12.34 -21.43 -19.11
N VAL A 744 11.91 -20.59 -20.06
CA VAL A 744 11.31 -21.07 -21.33
C VAL A 744 12.20 -22.13 -22.01
N ALA A 745 13.51 -21.91 -22.05
CA ALA A 745 14.45 -22.85 -22.67
C ALA A 745 14.52 -24.20 -21.93
N SER A 746 14.46 -24.22 -20.60
CA SER A 746 14.42 -25.49 -19.85
C SER A 746 13.08 -26.20 -19.98
N LEU A 747 11.96 -25.47 -20.05
CA LEU A 747 10.63 -26.04 -20.27
C LEU A 747 10.50 -26.67 -21.67
N GLN A 748 11.08 -26.03 -22.69
CA GLN A 748 11.16 -26.60 -24.04
C GLN A 748 12.01 -27.87 -24.05
N ALA A 749 13.19 -27.86 -23.42
CA ALA A 749 14.04 -29.04 -23.31
C ALA A 749 13.37 -30.20 -22.52
N GLN A 750 12.59 -29.88 -21.49
CA GLN A 750 11.79 -30.84 -20.72
C GLN A 750 10.71 -31.49 -21.60
N HIS A 751 9.99 -30.69 -22.40
CA HIS A 751 9.01 -31.16 -23.38
C HIS A 751 9.64 -32.03 -24.49
N GLU A 752 10.79 -31.64 -25.03
CA GLU A 752 11.54 -32.42 -26.04
C GLU A 752 12.05 -33.75 -25.48
N ALA A 753 12.46 -33.79 -24.22
CA ALA A 753 12.79 -35.01 -23.47
C ALA A 753 11.55 -35.86 -23.10
N LYS A 754 10.33 -35.33 -23.30
CA LYS A 754 9.04 -35.91 -22.89
C LYS A 754 8.89 -36.11 -21.37
N ASP A 755 9.58 -35.30 -20.58
CA ASP A 755 9.39 -35.21 -19.14
C ASP A 755 8.16 -34.32 -18.84
N PRO A 756 7.16 -34.77 -18.05
CA PRO A 756 5.92 -34.00 -17.87
C PRO A 756 6.10 -32.73 -17.04
N ILE A 757 5.76 -31.57 -17.61
CA ILE A 757 5.85 -30.28 -16.93
C ILE A 757 4.79 -30.18 -15.82
N THR A 758 5.23 -29.85 -14.61
CA THR A 758 4.36 -29.65 -13.44
C THR A 758 4.02 -28.18 -13.23
N MET A 759 2.73 -27.88 -13.10
CA MET A 759 2.25 -26.52 -12.88
C MET A 759 1.18 -26.48 -11.77
N LEU A 760 1.29 -25.52 -10.86
CA LEU A 760 0.29 -25.26 -9.82
C LEU A 760 0.03 -23.76 -9.72
N THR A 761 -1.17 -23.38 -9.29
CA THR A 761 -1.39 -21.99 -8.89
C THR A 761 -0.69 -21.66 -7.56
N ALA A 762 -0.36 -20.40 -7.33
CA ALA A 762 -0.01 -19.89 -6.00
C ALA A 762 -0.43 -18.42 -5.92
N TYR A 763 -0.76 -17.97 -4.71
CA TYR A 763 -1.42 -16.69 -4.50
C TYR A 763 -0.74 -15.84 -3.40
N ASP A 764 0.15 -16.44 -2.62
CA ASP A 764 0.84 -15.80 -1.51
C ASP A 764 2.26 -16.38 -1.29
N PHE A 765 2.94 -15.92 -0.24
CA PHE A 765 4.27 -16.40 0.12
C PHE A 765 4.28 -17.86 0.63
N PRO A 766 3.39 -18.31 1.54
CA PRO A 766 3.31 -19.71 1.96
C PRO A 766 3.07 -20.72 0.81
N THR A 767 2.09 -20.47 -0.06
CA THR A 767 1.73 -21.35 -1.19
C THR A 767 2.84 -21.43 -2.23
N SER A 768 3.48 -20.30 -2.55
CA SER A 768 4.62 -20.28 -3.47
C SER A 768 5.86 -20.96 -2.90
N LEU A 769 6.14 -20.80 -1.59
CA LEU A 769 7.22 -21.51 -0.90
C LEU A 769 6.97 -23.03 -0.84
N LEU A 770 5.72 -23.46 -0.68
CA LEU A 770 5.32 -24.87 -0.74
C LEU A 770 5.57 -25.44 -2.15
N SER A 771 5.07 -24.79 -3.20
CA SER A 771 5.27 -25.20 -4.60
C SER A 771 6.75 -25.25 -4.99
N SER A 772 7.53 -24.25 -4.58
CA SER A 772 8.98 -24.19 -4.82
C SER A 772 9.72 -25.37 -4.17
N ARG A 773 9.38 -25.68 -2.91
CA ARG A 773 9.94 -26.82 -2.15
C ARG A 773 9.52 -28.19 -2.68
N ALA A 774 8.32 -28.29 -3.24
CA ALA A 774 7.82 -29.49 -3.91
C ALA A 774 8.48 -29.74 -5.27
N GLY A 775 9.15 -28.74 -5.85
CA GLY A 775 9.82 -28.84 -7.14
C GLY A 775 8.91 -28.57 -8.34
N VAL A 776 7.81 -27.83 -8.16
CA VAL A 776 6.92 -27.41 -9.25
C VAL A 776 7.70 -26.62 -10.30
N ASP A 777 7.45 -26.86 -11.59
CA ASP A 777 8.17 -26.19 -12.69
C ASP A 777 7.64 -24.78 -12.95
N ILE A 778 6.31 -24.64 -13.04
CA ILE A 778 5.61 -23.38 -13.31
C ILE A 778 4.65 -23.05 -12.15
N VAL A 779 4.75 -21.85 -11.61
CA VAL A 779 3.83 -21.33 -10.59
C VAL A 779 2.97 -20.23 -11.21
N LEU A 780 1.64 -20.40 -11.16
CA LEU A 780 0.65 -19.49 -11.76
C LEU A 780 -0.05 -18.61 -10.74
N VAL A 781 0.11 -17.30 -10.88
CA VAL A 781 -0.73 -16.28 -10.23
C VAL A 781 -2.00 -16.11 -11.06
N GLY A 782 -2.91 -17.07 -10.93
CA GLY A 782 -4.13 -17.20 -11.74
C GLY A 782 -5.29 -16.33 -11.26
N ASP A 783 -6.13 -15.87 -12.19
CA ASP A 783 -7.35 -15.12 -11.89
C ASP A 783 -8.37 -15.90 -11.02
N SER A 784 -8.26 -17.23 -11.01
CA SER A 784 -8.94 -18.17 -10.12
C SER A 784 -8.88 -17.79 -8.63
N MET A 785 -7.87 -17.03 -8.18
CA MET A 785 -7.80 -16.53 -6.79
C MET A 785 -8.95 -15.58 -6.42
N ALA A 786 -9.57 -14.93 -7.42
CA ALA A 786 -10.79 -14.16 -7.23
C ALA A 786 -11.84 -14.97 -6.47
N GLN A 787 -11.99 -16.24 -6.82
CA GLN A 787 -12.93 -17.15 -6.19
C GLN A 787 -12.32 -17.80 -4.94
N VAL A 788 -11.15 -18.43 -5.06
CA VAL A 788 -10.60 -19.30 -3.98
C VAL A 788 -9.81 -18.57 -2.89
N CYS A 789 -9.58 -17.26 -3.02
CA CYS A 789 -8.91 -16.43 -2.00
C CYS A 789 -9.67 -15.14 -1.67
N LEU A 790 -10.37 -14.53 -2.64
CA LEU A 790 -11.09 -13.26 -2.44
C LEU A 790 -12.62 -13.42 -2.33
N GLY A 791 -13.15 -14.64 -2.50
CA GLY A 791 -14.58 -14.95 -2.31
C GLY A 791 -15.52 -14.37 -3.38
N TYR A 792 -15.00 -13.90 -4.52
CA TYR A 792 -15.83 -13.41 -5.62
C TYR A 792 -16.53 -14.57 -6.36
N GLU A 793 -17.75 -14.34 -6.84
CA GLU A 793 -18.52 -15.34 -7.59
C GLU A 793 -17.87 -15.75 -8.94
N SER A 794 -17.00 -14.89 -9.49
CA SER A 794 -16.31 -15.09 -10.78
C SER A 794 -14.97 -14.36 -10.81
N THR A 795 -14.14 -14.60 -11.83
CA THR A 795 -12.84 -13.93 -11.99
C THR A 795 -12.93 -12.52 -12.59
N ILE A 796 -14.10 -12.11 -13.07
CA ILE A 796 -14.34 -10.81 -13.74
C ILE A 796 -14.02 -9.57 -12.86
N PRO A 797 -14.26 -9.53 -11.53
CA PRO A 797 -13.94 -8.36 -10.71
C PRO A 797 -12.45 -8.16 -10.41
N PHE A 798 -11.61 -9.15 -10.72
CA PHE A 798 -10.20 -9.18 -10.36
C PHE A 798 -9.38 -8.16 -11.17
N THR A 799 -8.62 -7.30 -10.51
CA THR A 799 -7.95 -6.16 -11.16
C THR A 799 -6.46 -6.39 -11.42
N LEU A 800 -5.89 -5.56 -12.29
CA LEU A 800 -4.45 -5.55 -12.58
C LEU A 800 -3.59 -5.22 -11.35
N ASP A 801 -4.11 -4.42 -10.41
CA ASP A 801 -3.39 -4.10 -9.18
C ASP A 801 -3.41 -5.26 -8.18
N ASP A 802 -4.48 -6.07 -8.17
CA ASP A 802 -4.54 -7.32 -7.39
C ASP A 802 -3.57 -8.36 -7.96
N VAL A 803 -3.57 -8.56 -9.28
CA VAL A 803 -2.60 -9.41 -10.00
C VAL A 803 -1.17 -9.01 -9.65
N VAL A 804 -0.83 -7.73 -9.72
CA VAL A 804 0.50 -7.22 -9.37
C VAL A 804 0.80 -7.41 -7.88
N HIS A 805 -0.17 -7.21 -6.98
CA HIS A 805 0.00 -7.46 -5.55
C HIS A 805 0.36 -8.93 -5.26
N HIS A 806 -0.46 -9.86 -5.74
CA HIS A 806 -0.27 -11.29 -5.49
C HIS A 806 0.96 -11.84 -6.21
N THR A 807 1.30 -11.34 -7.41
CA THR A 807 2.57 -11.68 -8.06
C THR A 807 3.77 -11.27 -7.21
N ARG A 808 3.74 -10.08 -6.59
CA ARG A 808 4.81 -9.64 -5.64
C ARG A 808 4.86 -10.46 -4.35
N ALA A 809 3.75 -11.04 -3.91
CA ALA A 809 3.74 -11.96 -2.77
C ALA A 809 4.37 -13.31 -3.14
N VAL A 810 3.97 -13.88 -4.27
CA VAL A 810 4.47 -15.14 -4.81
C VAL A 810 5.95 -15.06 -5.23
N ALA A 811 6.38 -13.97 -5.85
CA ALA A 811 7.78 -13.75 -6.27
C ALA A 811 8.80 -13.84 -5.13
N ARG A 812 8.37 -13.64 -3.86
CA ARG A 812 9.22 -13.80 -2.67
C ARG A 812 9.43 -15.27 -2.27
N GLY A 813 8.50 -16.16 -2.62
CA GLY A 813 8.52 -17.59 -2.22
C GLY A 813 8.77 -18.58 -3.37
N VAL A 814 8.53 -18.17 -4.61
CA VAL A 814 8.60 -19.02 -5.82
C VAL A 814 9.98 -19.65 -6.08
N GLY A 815 11.06 -19.02 -5.62
CA GLY A 815 12.42 -19.55 -5.70
C GLY A 815 12.84 -19.88 -7.15
N SER A 816 13.04 -21.17 -7.44
CA SER A 816 13.50 -21.67 -8.73
C SER A 816 12.41 -21.84 -9.80
N SER A 817 11.12 -21.86 -9.44
CA SER A 817 10.04 -22.12 -10.42
C SER A 817 9.84 -20.93 -11.37
N PHE A 818 9.30 -21.16 -12.56
CA PHE A 818 8.93 -20.12 -13.51
C PHE A 818 7.62 -19.45 -13.07
N LEU A 819 7.62 -18.14 -12.85
CA LEU A 819 6.48 -17.38 -12.35
C LEU A 819 5.65 -16.85 -13.51
N LEU A 820 4.50 -17.47 -13.75
CA LEU A 820 3.51 -17.02 -14.72
C LEU A 820 2.45 -16.17 -14.00
N ALA A 821 2.14 -14.99 -14.51
CA ALA A 821 1.04 -14.15 -14.00
C ALA A 821 -0.09 -14.04 -15.03
N ASP A 822 -1.33 -14.03 -14.57
CA ASP A 822 -2.51 -14.07 -15.43
C ASP A 822 -3.05 -12.67 -15.74
N MET A 823 -3.28 -12.36 -17.01
CA MET A 823 -3.82 -11.06 -17.39
C MET A 823 -5.32 -11.02 -17.06
N PRO A 824 -5.77 -10.05 -16.24
CA PRO A 824 -7.16 -10.01 -15.82
C PRO A 824 -8.08 -9.56 -16.96
N PHE A 825 -9.37 -9.80 -16.77
CA PHE A 825 -10.40 -9.46 -17.75
C PHE A 825 -10.35 -7.98 -18.16
N GLY A 826 -10.64 -7.73 -19.45
CA GLY A 826 -10.74 -6.39 -20.03
C GLY A 826 -9.48 -5.87 -20.72
N TYR A 827 -8.27 -6.29 -20.33
CA TYR A 827 -7.02 -5.81 -20.94
C TYR A 827 -6.73 -6.47 -22.30
N VAL A 828 -7.07 -7.76 -22.43
CA VAL A 828 -6.86 -8.55 -23.66
C VAL A 828 -7.74 -8.09 -24.84
N ALA A 829 -8.90 -7.48 -24.57
CA ALA A 829 -9.94 -7.20 -25.56
C ALA A 829 -10.26 -5.70 -25.78
N SER A 830 -9.53 -4.79 -25.11
CA SER A 830 -9.78 -3.33 -25.19
C SER A 830 -8.90 -2.64 -26.23
N SER A 831 -7.58 -2.83 -26.16
CA SER A 831 -6.62 -2.44 -27.20
C SER A 831 -5.31 -3.21 -27.04
N LEU A 832 -4.48 -3.24 -28.10
CA LEU A 832 -3.14 -3.82 -28.00
C LEU A 832 -2.28 -3.05 -27.00
N GLU A 833 -2.39 -1.72 -26.99
CA GLU A 833 -1.71 -0.82 -26.06
C GLU A 833 -2.06 -1.15 -24.61
N ALA A 834 -3.34 -1.35 -24.27
CA ALA A 834 -3.76 -1.71 -22.93
C ALA A 834 -3.25 -3.10 -22.49
N GLY A 835 -3.23 -4.08 -23.40
CA GLY A 835 -2.64 -5.40 -23.15
C GLY A 835 -1.12 -5.33 -22.96
N MET A 836 -0.41 -4.53 -23.75
CA MET A 836 1.03 -4.29 -23.62
C MET A 836 1.37 -3.64 -22.27
N ASP A 837 0.67 -2.56 -21.90
CA ASP A 837 0.89 -1.85 -20.64
C ASP A 837 0.60 -2.77 -19.43
N ALA A 838 -0.48 -3.55 -19.47
CA ALA A 838 -0.80 -4.53 -18.44
C ALA A 838 0.30 -5.58 -18.25
N ALA A 839 0.76 -6.20 -19.34
CA ALA A 839 1.84 -7.18 -19.31
C ALA A 839 3.16 -6.57 -18.79
N VAL A 840 3.50 -5.35 -19.22
CA VAL A 840 4.67 -4.62 -18.72
C VAL A 840 4.57 -4.37 -17.22
N ARG A 841 3.40 -4.00 -16.68
CA ARG A 841 3.19 -3.87 -15.23
C ARG A 841 3.31 -5.21 -14.50
N MET A 842 2.74 -6.29 -15.03
CA MET A 842 2.82 -7.62 -14.42
C MET A 842 4.27 -8.16 -14.34
N VAL A 843 5.10 -7.93 -15.37
CA VAL A 843 6.53 -8.25 -15.32
C VAL A 843 7.30 -7.29 -14.40
N LYS A 844 7.17 -5.97 -14.62
CA LYS A 844 8.04 -4.94 -14.01
C LYS A 844 7.68 -4.56 -12.57
N GLU A 845 6.41 -4.59 -12.22
CA GLU A 845 5.91 -4.34 -10.86
C GLU A 845 5.61 -5.64 -10.13
N GLY A 846 5.00 -6.61 -10.83
CA GLY A 846 4.65 -7.93 -10.28
C GLY A 846 5.87 -8.82 -10.01
N GLY A 847 6.82 -8.87 -10.95
CA GLY A 847 7.98 -9.75 -10.92
C GLY A 847 7.79 -11.09 -11.64
N ALA A 848 6.83 -11.18 -12.57
CA ALA A 848 6.59 -12.39 -13.35
C ALA A 848 7.66 -12.63 -14.43
N ASP A 849 8.01 -13.90 -14.69
CA ASP A 849 8.86 -14.33 -15.81
C ASP A 849 8.08 -14.44 -17.14
N GLY A 850 6.74 -14.50 -17.07
CA GLY A 850 5.84 -14.57 -18.23
C GLY A 850 4.37 -14.34 -17.88
N ILE A 851 3.52 -14.33 -18.91
CA ILE A 851 2.12 -13.89 -18.84
C ILE A 851 1.16 -14.95 -19.44
N LYS A 852 0.07 -15.29 -18.73
CA LYS A 852 -1.11 -15.98 -19.31
C LYS A 852 -2.09 -14.95 -19.87
N ILE A 853 -2.69 -15.23 -21.03
CA ILE A 853 -3.81 -14.45 -21.60
C ILE A 853 -4.89 -15.36 -22.19
N GLU A 854 -6.17 -14.96 -22.14
CA GLU A 854 -7.30 -15.79 -22.59
C GLU A 854 -7.98 -15.29 -23.86
N GLY A 855 -8.01 -16.12 -24.92
CA GLY A 855 -8.84 -15.83 -26.09
C GLY A 855 -8.66 -16.75 -27.30
N GLY A 856 -9.40 -16.43 -28.36
CA GLY A 856 -9.34 -17.06 -29.67
C GLY A 856 -8.40 -16.32 -30.62
N ARG A 857 -8.71 -16.31 -31.92
CA ARG A 857 -7.89 -15.65 -32.95
C ARG A 857 -7.69 -14.15 -32.71
N GLU A 858 -8.61 -13.51 -32.00
CA GLU A 858 -8.57 -12.09 -31.68
C GLU A 858 -7.38 -11.68 -30.79
N ILE A 859 -6.73 -12.62 -30.10
CA ILE A 859 -5.56 -12.32 -29.24
C ILE A 859 -4.22 -12.52 -29.96
N LEU A 860 -4.20 -13.11 -31.17
CA LEU A 860 -2.97 -13.35 -31.93
C LEU A 860 -2.10 -12.10 -32.09
N PRO A 861 -2.62 -10.90 -32.45
CA PRO A 861 -1.79 -9.71 -32.59
C PRO A 861 -1.25 -9.17 -31.26
N LEU A 862 -1.83 -9.57 -30.11
CA LEU A 862 -1.29 -9.28 -28.78
C LEU A 862 -0.19 -10.28 -28.41
N VAL A 863 -0.36 -11.57 -28.74
CA VAL A 863 0.71 -12.59 -28.59
C VAL A 863 1.94 -12.17 -29.40
N GLU A 864 1.80 -11.93 -30.70
CA GLU A 864 2.89 -11.52 -31.61
C GLU A 864 3.63 -10.27 -31.09
N ARG A 865 2.90 -9.29 -30.57
CA ARG A 865 3.48 -8.01 -30.11
C ARG A 865 4.17 -8.13 -28.75
N LEU A 866 3.65 -8.95 -27.84
CA LEU A 866 4.28 -9.25 -26.55
C LEU A 866 5.55 -10.10 -26.72
N THR A 867 5.50 -11.13 -27.57
CA THR A 867 6.63 -12.04 -27.82
C THR A 867 7.75 -11.30 -28.56
N ALA A 868 7.43 -10.48 -29.55
CA ALA A 868 8.40 -9.60 -30.23
C ALA A 868 8.98 -8.50 -29.31
N PHE A 869 8.28 -8.12 -28.23
CA PHE A 869 8.78 -7.22 -27.19
C PHE A 869 9.63 -7.95 -26.13
N GLY A 870 9.70 -9.29 -26.16
CA GLY A 870 10.49 -10.10 -25.23
C GLY A 870 9.75 -10.55 -23.97
N ILE A 871 8.41 -10.47 -23.94
CA ILE A 871 7.59 -11.04 -22.86
C ILE A 871 7.17 -12.46 -23.24
N SER A 872 7.45 -13.43 -22.37
CA SER A 872 7.05 -14.83 -22.53
C SER A 872 5.53 -14.96 -22.38
N VAL A 873 4.79 -15.31 -23.43
CA VAL A 873 3.31 -15.48 -23.38
C VAL A 873 2.89 -16.94 -23.48
N MET A 874 1.96 -17.35 -22.60
CA MET A 874 1.22 -18.61 -22.65
C MET A 874 -0.27 -18.32 -22.92
N PRO A 875 -0.76 -18.42 -24.17
CA PRO A 875 -2.18 -18.32 -24.48
C PRO A 875 -2.99 -19.47 -23.86
N HIS A 876 -4.19 -19.15 -23.39
CA HIS A 876 -5.17 -20.13 -22.90
C HIS A 876 -6.28 -20.34 -23.94
N ILE A 877 -6.42 -21.58 -24.42
CA ILE A 877 -7.47 -22.03 -25.34
C ILE A 877 -8.31 -23.16 -24.72
N GLY A 878 -9.55 -23.32 -25.15
CA GLY A 878 -10.50 -24.27 -24.54
C GLY A 878 -11.61 -23.51 -23.82
N LEU A 879 -12.00 -23.98 -22.63
CA LEU A 879 -12.88 -23.22 -21.75
C LEU A 879 -12.10 -22.04 -21.15
N GLN A 880 -12.64 -20.83 -21.22
CA GLN A 880 -11.99 -19.62 -20.75
C GLN A 880 -12.82 -19.03 -19.60
N PRO A 881 -12.38 -19.16 -18.32
CA PRO A 881 -13.13 -18.70 -17.14
C PRO A 881 -13.59 -17.24 -17.24
N GLN A 882 -12.76 -16.36 -17.80
CA GLN A 882 -13.10 -14.93 -18.01
C GLN A 882 -14.30 -14.71 -18.95
N ARG A 883 -14.73 -15.76 -19.68
CA ARG A 883 -15.87 -15.76 -20.61
C ARG A 883 -17.00 -16.70 -20.16
N ALA A 884 -16.87 -17.35 -19.00
CA ALA A 884 -17.85 -18.30 -18.47
C ALA A 884 -19.24 -17.68 -18.23
N GLY A 885 -19.33 -16.35 -18.00
CA GLY A 885 -20.60 -15.63 -17.92
C GLY A 885 -21.42 -15.64 -19.23
N VAL A 886 -20.80 -15.97 -20.37
CA VAL A 886 -21.47 -16.09 -21.68
C VAL A 886 -21.58 -17.56 -22.12
N THR A 887 -20.56 -18.38 -21.87
CA THR A 887 -20.52 -19.78 -22.35
C THR A 887 -21.02 -20.81 -21.33
N GLY A 888 -21.00 -20.47 -20.05
CA GLY A 888 -21.01 -21.41 -18.92
C GLY A 888 -19.72 -22.23 -18.83
N TYR A 889 -19.49 -22.84 -17.66
CA TYR A 889 -18.43 -23.84 -17.47
C TYR A 889 -18.79 -25.14 -18.20
N ARG A 890 -18.43 -25.20 -19.49
CA ARG A 890 -18.77 -26.30 -20.40
C ARG A 890 -17.57 -26.71 -21.22
N ALA A 891 -17.36 -28.03 -21.35
CA ALA A 891 -16.25 -28.58 -22.12
C ALA A 891 -16.32 -28.22 -23.61
N GLN A 892 -15.20 -27.78 -24.17
CA GLN A 892 -15.08 -27.26 -25.54
C GLN A 892 -14.57 -28.33 -26.52
N GLY A 893 -14.49 -28.03 -27.82
CA GLY A 893 -13.96 -28.98 -28.82
C GLY A 893 -14.79 -30.26 -29.00
N ARG A 894 -16.07 -30.27 -28.60
CA ARG A 894 -16.93 -31.47 -28.57
C ARG A 894 -17.45 -31.95 -29.92
N THR A 895 -17.20 -31.22 -31.00
CA THR A 895 -17.54 -31.60 -32.38
C THR A 895 -16.27 -31.63 -33.22
N ALA A 896 -16.24 -32.45 -34.28
CA ALA A 896 -15.07 -32.59 -35.15
C ALA A 896 -14.59 -31.23 -35.73
N THR A 897 -15.53 -30.36 -36.12
CA THR A 897 -15.24 -29.00 -36.58
C THR A 897 -14.57 -28.17 -35.48
N ALA A 898 -15.17 -28.07 -34.29
CA ALA A 898 -14.61 -27.27 -33.19
C ALA A 898 -13.26 -27.80 -32.69
N ALA A 899 -13.02 -29.12 -32.77
CA ALA A 899 -11.71 -29.71 -32.49
C ALA A 899 -10.67 -29.34 -33.56
N ALA A 900 -11.04 -29.39 -34.85
CA ALA A 900 -10.16 -28.99 -35.95
C ALA A 900 -9.83 -27.49 -35.92
N ASP A 901 -10.83 -26.63 -35.64
CA ASP A 901 -10.64 -25.19 -35.46
C ASP A 901 -9.68 -24.86 -34.30
N MET A 902 -9.77 -25.61 -33.20
CA MET A 902 -8.88 -25.47 -32.04
C MET A 902 -7.45 -25.95 -32.33
N VAL A 903 -7.29 -27.00 -33.14
CA VAL A 903 -5.97 -27.47 -33.63
C VAL A 903 -5.34 -26.47 -34.61
N ALA A 904 -6.14 -25.78 -35.43
CA ALA A 904 -5.66 -24.67 -36.24
C ALA A 904 -5.24 -23.47 -35.36
N LEU A 905 -6.09 -23.06 -34.41
CA LEU A 905 -5.80 -21.99 -33.46
C LEU A 905 -4.52 -22.23 -32.65
N ALA A 906 -4.26 -23.47 -32.21
CA ALA A 906 -3.02 -23.81 -31.50
C ALA A 906 -1.77 -23.59 -32.36
N ARG A 907 -1.83 -23.93 -33.65
CA ARG A 907 -0.73 -23.68 -34.60
C ARG A 907 -0.54 -22.19 -34.89
N GLU A 908 -1.62 -21.43 -34.98
CA GLU A 908 -1.59 -19.97 -35.12
C GLU A 908 -0.94 -19.32 -33.88
N MET A 909 -1.30 -19.75 -32.67
CA MET A 909 -0.70 -19.26 -31.42
C MET A 909 0.79 -19.63 -31.31
N ALA A 910 1.18 -20.84 -31.72
CA ALA A 910 2.59 -21.24 -31.77
C ALA A 910 3.39 -20.43 -32.81
N ALA A 911 2.80 -20.13 -33.97
CA ALA A 911 3.41 -19.27 -34.98
C ALA A 911 3.55 -17.81 -34.52
N ALA A 912 2.62 -17.33 -33.68
CA ALA A 912 2.70 -16.03 -33.00
C ALA A 912 3.79 -15.93 -31.90
N GLY A 913 4.54 -17.02 -31.67
CA GLY A 913 5.65 -17.05 -30.71
C GLY A 913 5.25 -17.37 -29.27
N ALA A 914 4.04 -17.92 -29.04
CA ALA A 914 3.68 -18.47 -27.74
C ALA A 914 4.73 -19.50 -27.27
N PHE A 915 5.17 -19.41 -26.01
CA PHE A 915 6.19 -20.33 -25.50
C PHE A 915 5.61 -21.68 -25.04
N ALA A 916 4.30 -21.70 -24.74
CA ALA A 916 3.50 -22.85 -24.34
C ALA A 916 2.01 -22.52 -24.55
N LEU A 917 1.13 -23.51 -24.47
CA LEU A 917 -0.34 -23.33 -24.52
C LEU A 917 -1.00 -23.96 -23.30
N LEU A 918 -1.90 -23.23 -22.63
CA LEU A 918 -2.80 -23.82 -21.64
C LEU A 918 -4.07 -24.31 -22.34
N VAL A 919 -4.54 -25.50 -21.97
CA VAL A 919 -5.71 -26.16 -22.58
C VAL A 919 -6.69 -26.63 -21.50
N GLU A 920 -7.84 -25.95 -21.37
CA GLU A 920 -8.87 -26.30 -20.36
C GLU A 920 -10.10 -27.02 -20.94
N ALA A 921 -10.51 -28.07 -20.23
CA ALA A 921 -11.79 -28.78 -20.38
C ALA A 921 -12.13 -29.18 -21.84
N VAL A 922 -11.23 -29.91 -22.49
CA VAL A 922 -11.44 -30.50 -23.82
C VAL A 922 -11.48 -32.04 -23.73
N PRO A 923 -12.15 -32.75 -24.67
CA PRO A 923 -12.05 -34.21 -24.74
C PRO A 923 -10.58 -34.64 -24.87
N HIS A 924 -10.18 -35.70 -24.15
CA HIS A 924 -8.78 -36.13 -24.09
C HIS A 924 -8.14 -36.46 -25.46
N HIS A 925 -8.94 -36.90 -26.44
CA HIS A 925 -8.49 -37.05 -27.84
C HIS A 925 -8.09 -35.71 -28.47
N VAL A 926 -8.78 -34.62 -28.15
CA VAL A 926 -8.48 -33.25 -28.62
C VAL A 926 -7.23 -32.72 -27.92
N GLY A 927 -7.08 -32.94 -26.60
CA GLY A 927 -5.84 -32.62 -25.88
C GLY A 927 -4.61 -33.34 -26.47
N THR A 928 -4.76 -34.64 -26.78
CA THR A 928 -3.73 -35.43 -27.48
C THR A 928 -3.43 -34.86 -28.88
N ALA A 929 -4.47 -34.52 -29.66
CA ALA A 929 -4.31 -33.96 -31.00
C ALA A 929 -3.64 -32.58 -30.99
N LEU A 930 -3.90 -31.75 -29.98
CA LEU A 930 -3.25 -30.46 -29.76
C LEU A 930 -1.76 -30.65 -29.43
N ALA A 931 -1.43 -31.54 -28.50
CA ALA A 931 -0.05 -31.86 -28.13
C ALA A 931 0.78 -32.44 -29.29
N HIS A 932 0.14 -33.08 -30.27
CA HIS A 932 0.79 -33.55 -31.50
C HIS A 932 0.80 -32.53 -32.65
N ALA A 933 0.10 -31.38 -32.52
CA ALA A 933 -0.09 -30.41 -33.59
C ALA A 933 0.86 -29.21 -33.55
N VAL A 934 1.57 -29.01 -32.44
CA VAL A 934 2.52 -27.92 -32.18
C VAL A 934 3.81 -28.45 -31.56
N ASN A 935 4.91 -27.70 -31.68
CA ASN A 935 6.23 -28.08 -31.14
C ASN A 935 6.56 -27.39 -29.80
N ILE A 936 5.57 -26.74 -29.19
CA ILE A 936 5.67 -26.03 -27.90
C ILE A 936 4.85 -26.78 -26.84
N PRO A 937 5.19 -26.67 -25.54
CA PRO A 937 4.55 -27.47 -24.52
C PRO A 937 3.06 -27.12 -24.37
N THR A 938 2.22 -28.15 -24.25
CA THR A 938 0.81 -28.02 -23.92
C THR A 938 0.61 -28.34 -22.44
N ILE A 939 -0.06 -27.47 -21.68
CA ILE A 939 -0.37 -27.70 -20.27
C ILE A 939 -1.88 -27.94 -20.15
N GLY A 940 -2.27 -29.13 -19.71
CA GLY A 940 -3.66 -29.54 -19.61
C GLY A 940 -4.28 -29.25 -18.25
N ILE A 941 -5.56 -28.86 -18.24
CA ILE A 941 -6.44 -28.92 -17.07
C ILE A 941 -7.79 -29.47 -17.52
N GLY A 942 -8.05 -30.74 -17.18
CA GLY A 942 -9.18 -31.48 -17.76
C GLY A 942 -9.07 -31.75 -19.27
N ALA A 943 -7.88 -31.62 -19.87
CA ALA A 943 -7.57 -31.94 -21.27
C ALA A 943 -7.09 -33.39 -21.49
N GLY A 944 -7.00 -34.20 -20.43
CA GLY A 944 -6.45 -35.55 -20.46
C GLY A 944 -4.93 -35.61 -20.20
N PRO A 945 -4.35 -36.82 -20.03
CA PRO A 945 -2.97 -36.99 -19.57
C PRO A 945 -1.91 -36.75 -20.66
N ASN A 946 -2.29 -36.68 -21.93
CA ASN A 946 -1.37 -36.66 -23.08
C ASN A 946 -0.91 -35.26 -23.51
N THR A 947 -1.17 -34.23 -22.70
CA THR A 947 -0.54 -32.91 -22.85
C THR A 947 0.87 -32.92 -22.26
N SER A 948 1.77 -32.04 -22.74
CA SER A 948 3.18 -31.95 -22.30
C SER A 948 3.36 -31.67 -20.80
N GLY A 949 2.32 -31.16 -20.13
CA GLY A 949 2.25 -30.97 -18.69
C GLY A 949 0.80 -30.89 -18.19
N GLN A 950 0.64 -30.68 -16.89
CA GLN A 950 -0.66 -30.54 -16.21
C GLN A 950 -0.66 -29.36 -15.25
N VAL A 951 -1.82 -28.69 -15.11
CA VAL A 951 -2.07 -27.65 -14.10
C VAL A 951 -3.32 -27.94 -13.28
N LEU A 952 -3.25 -27.63 -11.98
CA LEU A 952 -4.40 -27.57 -11.08
C LEU A 952 -4.32 -26.35 -10.16
N VAL A 953 -5.48 -25.95 -9.65
CA VAL A 953 -5.60 -24.93 -8.60
C VAL A 953 -5.11 -25.51 -7.27
N ILE A 954 -4.25 -24.78 -6.54
CA ILE A 954 -3.59 -25.33 -5.34
C ILE A 954 -4.56 -25.62 -4.18
N THR A 955 -5.64 -24.84 -4.03
CA THR A 955 -6.68 -25.10 -3.02
C THR A 955 -7.46 -26.40 -3.30
N ASP A 956 -7.60 -26.77 -4.58
CA ASP A 956 -8.21 -28.04 -4.99
C ASP A 956 -7.27 -29.21 -4.74
N VAL A 957 -5.97 -29.05 -5.03
CA VAL A 957 -4.94 -30.06 -4.75
C VAL A 957 -4.80 -30.33 -3.26
N LEU A 958 -4.83 -29.28 -2.43
CA LEU A 958 -4.70 -29.39 -0.97
C LEU A 958 -6.01 -29.73 -0.24
N GLY A 959 -7.16 -29.67 -0.91
CA GLY A 959 -8.47 -29.79 -0.24
C GLY A 959 -8.68 -28.71 0.82
N SER A 960 -8.32 -27.45 0.51
CA SER A 960 -8.27 -26.35 1.47
C SER A 960 -9.65 -25.77 1.84
N LEU A 961 -10.62 -25.86 0.94
CA LEU A 961 -11.96 -25.29 1.15
C LEU A 961 -12.89 -26.31 1.83
N ASP A 962 -12.90 -26.31 3.16
CA ASP A 962 -13.87 -27.04 3.97
C ASP A 962 -15.16 -26.22 4.12
N VAL A 963 -16.04 -26.30 3.13
CA VAL A 963 -17.31 -25.55 3.09
C VAL A 963 -18.44 -26.20 3.91
N GLY A 964 -18.19 -27.36 4.53
CA GLY A 964 -19.19 -28.14 5.25
C GLY A 964 -20.29 -28.75 4.36
N PRO A 965 -21.26 -29.45 4.96
CA PRO A 965 -22.52 -29.77 4.29
C PRO A 965 -23.40 -28.52 4.15
N GLU A 966 -24.19 -28.44 3.08
CA GLU A 966 -25.18 -27.36 2.92
C GLU A 966 -26.24 -27.40 4.04
N GLU A 967 -26.81 -26.24 4.39
CA GLU A 967 -27.89 -26.13 5.39
C GLU A 967 -29.19 -26.81 4.94
N GLY A 968 -29.26 -28.15 4.98
CA GLY A 968 -30.49 -28.88 4.64
C GLY A 968 -30.42 -30.40 4.62
N GLY A 969 -29.29 -31.04 4.30
CA GLY A 969 -29.24 -32.51 4.33
C GLY A 969 -28.04 -33.20 3.68
N GLU A 970 -27.57 -34.24 4.37
CA GLU A 970 -26.51 -35.21 4.02
C GLU A 970 -25.10 -34.64 3.76
N ASP A 971 -24.08 -35.48 3.97
CA ASP A 971 -22.68 -35.16 3.65
C ASP A 971 -22.45 -35.19 2.13
N VAL A 972 -23.05 -34.23 1.42
CA VAL A 972 -22.81 -34.00 -0.01
C VAL A 972 -21.58 -33.11 -0.13
N PRO A 973 -20.38 -33.64 -0.48
CA PRO A 973 -19.21 -32.81 -0.66
C PRO A 973 -19.43 -31.80 -1.80
N PRO A 974 -18.78 -30.62 -1.74
CA PRO A 974 -18.91 -29.60 -2.78
C PRO A 974 -18.62 -30.19 -4.16
N LYS A 975 -19.43 -29.81 -5.15
CA LYS A 975 -19.48 -30.45 -6.47
C LYS A 975 -18.27 -30.07 -7.35
N MET A 976 -17.09 -30.59 -6.98
CA MET A 976 -15.83 -30.34 -7.66
C MET A 976 -15.91 -30.66 -9.15
N ALA A 977 -15.15 -29.92 -9.97
CA ALA A 977 -15.08 -30.20 -11.39
C ALA A 977 -14.50 -31.61 -11.65
N ARG A 978 -15.07 -32.35 -12.60
CA ARG A 978 -14.75 -33.77 -12.85
C ARG A 978 -13.26 -34.08 -13.14
N PHE A 979 -12.47 -33.07 -13.51
CA PHE A 979 -11.03 -33.19 -13.75
C PHE A 979 -10.15 -33.00 -12.51
N VAL A 980 -10.72 -32.55 -11.39
CA VAL A 980 -10.00 -32.32 -10.14
C VAL A 980 -9.77 -33.63 -9.40
N ARG A 981 -8.60 -33.75 -8.80
CA ARG A 981 -8.27 -34.74 -7.78
C ARG A 981 -7.70 -34.00 -6.57
N GLN A 982 -8.26 -34.24 -5.39
CA GLN A 982 -7.64 -33.84 -4.13
C GLN A 982 -6.44 -34.76 -3.82
N PHE A 983 -5.38 -34.18 -3.27
CA PHE A 983 -4.17 -34.86 -2.80
C PHE A 983 -3.93 -34.66 -1.30
N GLY A 984 -4.81 -33.92 -0.61
CA GLY A 984 -4.84 -33.75 0.84
C GLY A 984 -6.19 -33.24 1.33
N GLU A 985 -6.38 -33.20 2.65
CA GLU A 985 -7.59 -32.71 3.35
C GLU A 985 -7.24 -31.53 4.28
N ILE A 986 -6.50 -30.53 3.77
CA ILE A 986 -5.96 -29.45 4.60
C ILE A 986 -7.07 -28.63 5.27
N GLY A 987 -8.22 -28.41 4.60
CA GLY A 987 -9.36 -27.70 5.18
C GLY A 987 -9.86 -28.37 6.46
N ARG A 988 -10.16 -29.68 6.41
CA ARG A 988 -10.58 -30.49 7.58
C ARG A 988 -9.55 -30.45 8.70
N ALA A 989 -8.25 -30.57 8.37
CA ALA A 989 -7.18 -30.52 9.36
C ALA A 989 -7.06 -29.13 10.03
N SER A 990 -7.20 -28.06 9.26
CA SER A 990 -7.24 -26.69 9.77
C SER A 990 -8.48 -26.43 10.62
N ARG A 991 -9.65 -26.92 10.19
CA ARG A 991 -10.91 -26.81 10.93
C ARG A 991 -10.83 -27.49 12.29
N ALA A 992 -10.34 -28.73 12.34
CA ALA A 992 -10.13 -29.46 13.58
C ALA A 992 -9.16 -28.75 14.54
N ALA A 993 -8.09 -28.14 14.04
CA ALA A 993 -7.16 -27.36 14.87
C ALA A 993 -7.79 -26.09 15.45
N VAL A 994 -8.68 -25.42 14.70
CA VAL A 994 -9.41 -24.23 15.17
C VAL A 994 -10.49 -24.61 16.20
N ASP A 995 -11.27 -25.67 15.94
CA ASP A 995 -12.28 -26.17 16.89
C ASP A 995 -11.61 -26.61 18.20
N GLU A 996 -10.45 -27.27 18.13
CA GLU A 996 -9.66 -27.68 19.29
C GLU A 996 -9.15 -26.47 20.09
N TYR A 997 -8.55 -25.47 19.44
CA TYR A 997 -8.14 -24.22 20.09
C TYR A 997 -9.32 -23.53 20.81
N VAL A 998 -10.48 -23.45 20.14
CA VAL A 998 -11.72 -22.90 20.74
C VAL A 998 -12.20 -23.74 21.92
N ARG A 999 -12.08 -25.07 21.87
CA ARG A 999 -12.39 -25.98 22.98
C ARG A 999 -11.47 -25.72 24.18
N GLU A 1000 -10.16 -25.63 23.97
CA GLU A 1000 -9.18 -25.51 25.05
C GLU A 1000 -9.17 -24.14 25.72
N VAL A 1001 -9.38 -23.07 24.95
CA VAL A 1001 -9.61 -21.71 25.52
C VAL A 1001 -10.88 -21.68 26.36
N LYS A 1002 -11.99 -22.25 25.88
CA LYS A 1002 -13.26 -22.31 26.64
C LYS A 1002 -13.15 -23.19 27.89
N ALA A 1003 -12.39 -24.27 27.83
CA ALA A 1003 -12.10 -25.14 28.97
C ALA A 1003 -11.05 -24.54 29.95
N ARG A 1004 -10.41 -23.42 29.60
CA ARG A 1004 -9.25 -22.84 30.31
C ARG A 1004 -8.09 -23.84 30.49
N THR A 1005 -7.96 -24.81 29.58
CA THR A 1005 -6.80 -25.72 29.52
C THR A 1005 -5.65 -25.13 28.74
N TYR A 1006 -5.93 -24.22 27.80
CA TYR A 1006 -4.95 -23.39 27.11
C TYR A 1006 -5.08 -21.92 27.56
N PRO A 1007 -3.97 -21.20 27.80
CA PRO A 1007 -2.59 -21.70 27.87
C PRO A 1007 -2.33 -22.50 29.17
N ALA A 1008 -1.72 -23.67 29.04
CA ALA A 1008 -1.49 -24.60 30.14
C ALA A 1008 -0.43 -24.08 31.13
N VAL A 1009 -0.84 -23.77 32.37
CA VAL A 1009 0.08 -23.36 33.44
C VAL A 1009 0.87 -24.58 33.96
N PRO A 1010 2.21 -24.56 34.06
CA PRO A 1010 3.16 -23.49 33.73
C PRO A 1010 3.94 -23.74 32.41
N ALA A 1011 3.44 -24.59 31.52
CA ALA A 1011 4.14 -24.97 30.29
C ALA A 1011 4.10 -23.87 29.21
N GLU A 1012 2.98 -23.13 29.16
CA GLU A 1012 2.67 -22.14 28.12
C GLU A 1012 2.47 -20.73 28.71
N THR A 1013 2.72 -20.56 30.01
CA THR A 1013 2.58 -19.30 30.75
C THR A 1013 3.87 -18.95 31.50
N TYR A 1014 4.02 -17.69 31.88
CA TYR A 1014 5.16 -17.22 32.68
C TYR A 1014 4.77 -17.11 34.15
N GLY A 1015 5.49 -17.85 35.01
CA GLY A 1015 5.35 -17.73 36.46
C GLY A 1015 6.15 -16.55 37.03
N MET A 1016 5.60 -15.91 38.06
CA MET A 1016 6.29 -14.92 38.89
C MET A 1016 7.17 -15.64 39.96
N PRO A 1017 8.31 -15.07 40.40
CA PRO A 1017 9.03 -15.55 41.58
C PRO A 1017 8.11 -15.59 42.81
N LYS A 1018 8.38 -16.49 43.77
CA LYS A 1018 7.46 -16.69 44.91
C LYS A 1018 7.38 -15.44 45.79
N GLU A 1019 8.52 -14.81 45.99
CA GLU A 1019 8.73 -13.62 46.82
C GLU A 1019 7.98 -12.42 46.22
N GLU A 1020 8.14 -12.19 44.93
CA GLU A 1020 7.40 -11.17 44.16
C GLU A 1020 5.88 -11.44 44.14
N LEU A 1021 5.45 -12.70 44.10
CA LEU A 1021 4.04 -13.09 44.13
C LEU A 1021 3.39 -12.89 45.52
N GLU A 1022 4.18 -13.00 46.59
CA GLU A 1022 3.72 -12.71 47.95
C GLU A 1022 3.64 -11.19 48.19
N GLU A 1023 4.58 -10.41 47.66
CA GLU A 1023 4.52 -8.94 47.67
C GLU A 1023 3.39 -8.39 46.78
N PHE A 1024 3.20 -8.94 45.58
CA PHE A 1024 2.07 -8.58 44.70
C PHE A 1024 0.72 -8.73 45.42
N ARG A 1025 0.51 -9.84 46.12
CA ARG A 1025 -0.72 -10.06 46.91
C ARG A 1025 -0.90 -9.02 48.01
N ARG A 1026 0.17 -8.69 48.76
CA ARG A 1026 0.13 -7.63 49.78
C ARG A 1026 -0.29 -6.29 49.18
N LEU A 1027 0.20 -5.95 47.99
CA LEU A 1027 -0.13 -4.70 47.29
C LEU A 1027 -1.57 -4.66 46.76
N MET A 1028 -2.17 -5.80 46.38
CA MET A 1028 -3.60 -5.86 46.02
C MET A 1028 -4.49 -5.81 47.28
N GLU A 1029 -4.12 -6.54 48.34
CA GLU A 1029 -4.81 -6.51 49.64
C GLU A 1029 -4.81 -5.09 50.26
N GLU A 1030 -3.73 -4.33 50.10
CA GLU A 1030 -3.63 -2.93 50.56
C GLU A 1030 -4.45 -1.93 49.71
N LYS A 1031 -4.85 -2.31 48.49
CA LYS A 1031 -5.80 -1.55 47.66
C LYS A 1031 -7.26 -1.98 47.86
N GLY A 1032 -7.50 -3.19 48.36
CA GLY A 1032 -8.83 -3.79 48.48
C GLY A 1032 -9.33 -4.49 47.20
N GLU A 1033 -8.40 -4.97 46.36
CA GLU A 1033 -8.65 -5.62 45.05
C GLU A 1033 -8.48 -7.16 45.10
#